data_AF-A0A7K1KIU9-F1
#
_entry.id   AF-A0A7K1KIU9-F1
#
_cell.length_a   1.000
_cell.length_b   1.000
_cell.length_c   1.000
_cell.angle_alpha   90.00
_cell.angle_beta   90.00
_cell.angle_gamma   90.00
#
_symmetry.space_group_name_H-M   'P 1'
#
loop_
_entity.id
_entity.type
_entity.pdbx_description
1 polymer ?
#
loop_
_entity_poly.entity_id
_entity_poly.type
_entity_poly.pdbx_seq_one_letter_code
_entity_poly.pdbx_strand_id
1 'polypeptide(L)'
;MRKQYGALVVGAGIGGIRAALDLAVTGHKVALIDRRPNHGGILSQLDHQFPSDHCGMCKMLPLMARDSSSQFCLRKGLFHDNIDIMLSTELTSLEGEPGKFFVSLNRKSPLIDPAKCVSCGLCSEVCPVRVPSEYNAGLTMRAAVHLPVPHAIPNHYVVDLENCQRCWKCHEACPTGAIDFKFEERKDFNILVVDGDQETAAVVSQSLGEENFSLRFAASGSDALDMLAADMGTGLVLAGTNLADMAADRLLARCHELRPDMPVVIMVDPGQEEQGADLVMQGAREYLIKPLFAKRFVPWLDKLYMRIMSDTVEELEVGAVVLAGGFECYTPSMDPEGGQDVWCYDHPGVLTAVEFERLMSHTGPTGGRLLRPGDNAPVRSIAWIQCVGSRDVQKGADFCSAVCCMFSIKEAVLARQAADGDLETTIFYMDMRTTGKGYQRYRNRAETEEGVRFVRSRPHSVVPDNGDGGLKIEFMTDEGELVAEHYDMVVLAAGARPPHGMERFALTTDIDLNEWGFVQTQPYAPERTSRVGVFSAGAFGEPRDISESVIQAGAAASAASRIIKVYDVLAGIGGEPEPSYPDVSREPPRTFVAVCASCPTLGQAVDLEALSARMADVHSVCRVMPVRSACTEAGWNEIREGVSEFGPNRVLIGACMPYAYIPRLKELGRTIGLNPALMDVVDIYTPTFGLDLTDDTEAQARKVKAEKDIYAALATAVARLQGADPVPPSVMVDVARSALVVGGGLAGMTASMTIADQGYGVCLVESEEELGGLAMRLHTQLDGSDPRKFMEELIGQVQKHPNIKVFKDSRVVLSRGSAGRFRSAIASPQGVFPLEHGVTVLATGGHEAKVYESGLCVHKSVMTHLGLEEGLATGAIDAGALGSVVMIQCWRAPDDDRKYCSRVCCPEMLKNVLTLKQRNPDLPVYVFYRDIMAQGFLETYYTQARKVGAIFIRYDDESRPAVTFEEDGPVVTGRDPVLGAEVRFRPDMVSLSSGLEPNDVEELLEIFGVEVDGDGFYREADFKWRPVDFLKQGIYMCGVAHSPRRMDETIASAKAAGQRALRILNAERITRETVVAQVRHSLCSLCQACVTACPYGARSLDMDAGRIAVDELLCQGCGACAAVCPNSATILRGFHDGPMMAVIDAALEEPA
;
A
#
# COMPACT_ATOMS: atom_id res chain seq x y z
N MET A 1 6.85 -15.58 19.73
CA MET A 1 7.32 -15.13 18.41
C MET A 1 8.05 -16.31 17.76
N ARG A 2 7.97 -16.47 16.42
CA ARG A 2 8.59 -17.62 15.74
C ARG A 2 10.05 -17.30 15.43
N LYS A 3 10.90 -18.33 15.29
CA LYS A 3 12.29 -18.17 14.81
C LYS A 3 12.46 -18.47 13.32
N GLN A 4 11.46 -19.13 12.72
CA GLN A 4 11.45 -19.54 11.32
C GLN A 4 10.20 -19.01 10.62
N TYR A 5 10.40 -18.43 9.44
CA TYR A 5 9.34 -17.86 8.60
C TYR A 5 9.46 -18.34 7.16
N GLY A 6 8.34 -18.44 6.45
CA GLY A 6 8.36 -18.62 5.00
C GLY A 6 8.91 -17.36 4.31
N ALA A 7 8.49 -16.18 4.76
CA ALA A 7 8.93 -14.91 4.19
C ALA A 7 9.23 -13.84 5.24
N LEU A 8 10.20 -12.98 4.92
CA LEU A 8 10.38 -11.66 5.53
C LEU A 8 9.86 -10.59 4.56
N VAL A 9 9.04 -9.67 5.04
CA VAL A 9 8.63 -8.47 4.30
C VAL A 9 9.19 -7.23 5.00
N VAL A 10 9.98 -6.44 4.29
CA VAL A 10 10.68 -5.25 4.82
C VAL A 10 9.97 -3.99 4.33
N GLY A 11 9.31 -3.27 5.24
CA GLY A 11 8.50 -2.09 4.97
C GLY A 11 7.00 -2.39 5.09
N ALA A 12 6.31 -1.71 5.98
CA ALA A 12 4.87 -1.83 6.24
C ALA A 12 4.05 -0.71 5.59
N GLY A 13 4.51 -0.21 4.43
CA GLY A 13 3.68 0.55 3.50
C GLY A 13 2.69 -0.35 2.75
N ILE A 14 1.93 0.22 1.80
CA ILE A 14 0.90 -0.55 1.07
C ILE A 14 1.45 -1.78 0.33
N GLY A 15 2.62 -1.65 -0.30
CA GLY A 15 3.24 -2.76 -1.02
C GLY A 15 3.57 -3.92 -0.08
N GLY A 16 4.15 -3.63 1.09
CA GLY A 16 4.52 -4.66 2.05
C GLY A 16 3.33 -5.25 2.80
N ILE A 17 2.35 -4.42 3.21
CA ILE A 17 1.09 -4.92 3.79
C ILE A 17 0.42 -5.87 2.82
N ARG A 18 0.34 -5.50 1.54
CA ARG A 18 -0.28 -6.36 0.52
C ARG A 18 0.49 -7.65 0.31
N ALA A 19 1.81 -7.58 0.16
CA ALA A 19 2.64 -8.76 -0.05
C ALA A 19 2.55 -9.74 1.14
N ALA A 20 2.62 -9.22 2.38
CA ALA A 20 2.47 -10.01 3.59
C ALA A 20 1.10 -10.71 3.65
N LEU A 21 0.03 -10.00 3.30
CA LEU A 21 -1.31 -10.57 3.26
C LEU A 21 -1.47 -11.67 2.22
N ASP A 22 -1.03 -11.42 1.00
CA ASP A 22 -1.15 -12.39 -0.08
C ASP A 22 -0.33 -13.65 0.23
N LEU A 23 0.85 -13.53 0.86
CA LEU A 23 1.66 -14.66 1.33
C LEU A 23 0.97 -15.42 2.48
N ALA A 24 0.49 -14.69 3.49
CA ALA A 24 -0.15 -15.25 4.68
C ALA A 24 -1.42 -16.04 4.35
N VAL A 25 -2.23 -15.53 3.44
CA VAL A 25 -3.46 -16.17 2.99
C VAL A 25 -3.18 -17.41 2.14
N THR A 26 -2.03 -17.48 1.46
CA THR A 26 -1.54 -18.71 0.81
C THR A 26 -0.87 -19.70 1.78
N GLY A 27 -0.96 -19.45 3.10
CA GLY A 27 -0.52 -20.39 4.14
C GLY A 27 0.90 -20.16 4.67
N HIS A 28 1.63 -19.18 4.13
CA HIS A 28 3.00 -18.90 4.55
C HIS A 28 3.06 -18.12 5.86
N LYS A 29 3.97 -18.46 6.76
CA LYS A 29 4.27 -17.61 7.93
C LYS A 29 5.16 -16.45 7.48
N VAL A 30 4.78 -15.23 7.84
CA VAL A 30 5.41 -13.98 7.40
C VAL A 30 5.83 -13.14 8.61
N ALA A 31 7.08 -12.66 8.60
CA ALA A 31 7.50 -11.55 9.46
C ALA A 31 7.39 -10.26 8.65
N LEU A 32 6.62 -9.27 9.14
CA LEU A 32 6.51 -7.95 8.51
C LEU A 32 7.18 -6.92 9.42
N ILE A 33 8.25 -6.30 8.91
CA ILE A 33 9.04 -5.32 9.67
C ILE A 33 8.89 -3.92 9.10
N ASP A 34 9.01 -2.88 9.94
CA ASP A 34 9.16 -1.49 9.48
C ASP A 34 10.04 -0.70 10.45
N ARG A 35 10.92 0.16 9.93
CA ARG A 35 11.76 1.05 10.74
C ARG A 35 10.94 2.06 11.55
N ARG A 36 9.74 2.43 11.05
CA ARG A 36 8.82 3.35 11.72
C ARG A 36 8.05 2.65 12.83
N PRO A 37 7.63 3.38 13.87
CA PRO A 37 6.79 2.83 14.95
C PRO A 37 5.33 2.56 14.54
N ASN A 38 4.96 2.81 13.27
CA ASN A 38 3.63 2.61 12.73
C ASN A 38 3.68 2.05 11.31
N HIS A 39 2.62 1.34 10.91
CA HIS A 39 2.41 0.92 9.53
C HIS A 39 1.67 2.00 8.71
N GLY A 40 1.55 1.80 7.40
CA GLY A 40 0.79 2.64 6.47
C GLY A 40 1.66 3.41 5.47
N GLY A 41 2.93 3.67 5.80
CA GLY A 41 3.81 4.48 4.95
C GLY A 41 3.21 5.87 4.68
N ILE A 42 3.33 6.39 3.46
CA ILE A 42 2.73 7.67 3.08
C ILE A 42 1.20 7.66 3.09
N LEU A 43 0.56 6.48 2.98
CA LEU A 43 -0.91 6.40 2.95
C LEU A 43 -1.57 6.89 4.22
N SER A 44 -0.89 6.82 5.37
CA SER A 44 -1.45 7.34 6.62
C SER A 44 -1.63 8.86 6.58
N GLN A 45 -0.99 9.55 5.63
CA GLN A 45 -1.05 10.99 5.47
C GLN A 45 -2.10 11.43 4.42
N LEU A 46 -2.66 10.49 3.65
CA LEU A 46 -3.56 10.78 2.54
C LEU A 46 -5.02 10.46 2.92
N ASP A 47 -5.88 11.48 2.93
CA ASP A 47 -7.30 11.28 3.21
C ASP A 47 -8.04 10.74 1.97
N HIS A 48 -7.86 11.36 0.80
CA HIS A 48 -8.59 11.03 -0.43
C HIS A 48 -7.67 10.47 -1.53
N GLN A 49 -8.23 9.66 -2.44
CA GLN A 49 -7.48 8.99 -3.49
C GLN A 49 -8.06 9.25 -4.89
N PHE A 50 -7.21 9.65 -5.84
CA PHE A 50 -7.59 9.70 -7.25
C PHE A 50 -7.77 8.28 -7.81
N PRO A 51 -8.60 8.07 -8.85
CA PRO A 51 -9.42 9.04 -9.55
C PRO A 51 -10.85 9.13 -8.98
N SER A 52 -11.12 8.46 -7.85
CA SER A 52 -12.47 8.31 -7.34
C SER A 52 -12.83 9.32 -6.25
N ASP A 53 -11.86 10.08 -5.74
CA ASP A 53 -12.00 11.05 -4.63
C ASP A 53 -12.54 10.44 -3.34
N HIS A 54 -12.56 9.11 -3.22
CA HIS A 54 -13.04 8.45 -2.01
C HIS A 54 -11.98 8.51 -0.91
N CYS A 55 -12.45 8.58 0.33
CA CYS A 55 -11.58 8.48 1.49
C CYS A 55 -10.86 7.11 1.49
N GLY A 56 -9.53 7.15 1.35
CA GLY A 56 -8.65 6.00 1.38
C GLY A 56 -8.73 5.27 2.73
N MET A 57 -8.92 6.01 3.83
CA MET A 57 -9.10 5.42 5.15
C MET A 57 -10.40 4.64 5.28
N CYS A 58 -11.53 5.11 4.71
CA CYS A 58 -12.82 4.43 4.79
C CYS A 58 -12.85 3.09 4.06
N LYS A 59 -12.04 2.94 3.00
CA LYS A 59 -11.81 1.64 2.32
C LYS A 59 -10.72 0.80 3.00
N MET A 60 -9.86 1.41 3.81
CA MET A 60 -8.99 0.71 4.76
C MET A 60 -9.69 0.34 6.07
N LEU A 61 -10.92 0.81 6.34
CA LEU A 61 -11.70 0.54 7.55
C LEU A 61 -12.92 -0.33 7.20
N PRO A 62 -13.39 -1.18 8.14
CA PRO A 62 -14.53 -2.05 7.85
C PRO A 62 -15.83 -1.25 7.85
N LEU A 63 -16.56 -1.29 6.72
CA LEU A 63 -18.00 -1.02 6.71
C LEU A 63 -18.70 -2.34 7.06
N MET A 64 -18.90 -2.54 8.37
CA MET A 64 -19.64 -3.62 9.03
C MET A 64 -19.01 -5.03 9.10
N ALA A 65 -19.41 -5.75 10.15
CA ALA A 65 -18.93 -7.07 10.53
C ALA A 65 -19.78 -8.20 9.93
N ARG A 66 -19.11 -9.18 9.33
CA ARG A 66 -19.29 -10.62 9.61
C ARG A 66 -18.13 -11.40 8.96
N ASP A 67 -17.17 -11.79 9.80
CA ASP A 67 -16.16 -12.87 9.70
C ASP A 67 -15.34 -13.17 8.43
N SER A 68 -15.61 -12.59 7.26
CA SER A 68 -14.80 -12.67 6.03
C SER A 68 -14.08 -11.35 5.68
N SER A 69 -14.20 -10.34 6.56
CA SER A 69 -13.69 -8.97 6.43
C SER A 69 -12.17 -8.77 6.17
N SER A 70 -11.37 -9.83 6.11
CA SER A 70 -10.01 -9.76 5.54
C SER A 70 -10.01 -9.46 4.03
N GLN A 71 -11.17 -9.57 3.37
CA GLN A 71 -11.36 -9.25 1.94
C GLN A 71 -11.56 -7.75 1.65
N PHE A 72 -12.06 -6.96 2.60
CA PHE A 72 -12.56 -5.59 2.35
C PHE A 72 -11.77 -4.49 3.05
N CYS A 73 -10.93 -4.86 4.02
CA CYS A 73 -10.21 -3.94 4.89
C CYS A 73 -8.77 -4.45 5.05
N LEU A 74 -7.82 -3.80 4.36
CA LEU A 74 -6.39 -4.16 4.50
C LEU A 74 -5.92 -4.09 5.95
N ARG A 75 -6.49 -3.17 6.75
CA ARG A 75 -6.20 -3.01 8.17
C ARG A 75 -6.66 -4.21 9.02
N LYS A 76 -7.85 -4.76 8.79
CA LYS A 76 -8.35 -5.95 9.52
C LYS A 76 -7.75 -7.25 8.99
N GLY A 77 -7.41 -7.30 7.69
CA GLY A 77 -6.68 -8.41 7.11
C GLY A 77 -5.28 -8.56 7.68
N LEU A 78 -4.58 -7.45 7.97
CA LEU A 78 -3.20 -7.43 8.46
C LEU A 78 -2.99 -8.20 9.77
N PHE A 79 -4.01 -8.25 10.64
CA PHE A 79 -3.99 -9.03 11.88
C PHE A 79 -4.38 -10.49 11.58
N HIS A 80 -3.45 -11.20 10.95
CA HIS A 80 -3.60 -12.60 10.57
C HIS A 80 -2.69 -13.49 11.41
N ASP A 81 -3.13 -14.71 11.76
CA ASP A 81 -2.35 -15.69 12.56
C ASP A 81 -1.01 -16.11 11.92
N ASN A 82 -0.80 -15.74 10.66
CA ASN A 82 0.37 -16.05 9.85
C ASN A 82 1.29 -14.84 9.68
N ILE A 83 0.93 -13.65 10.18
CA ILE A 83 1.74 -12.43 10.08
C ILE A 83 2.16 -12.00 11.48
N ASP A 84 3.46 -11.98 11.73
CA ASP A 84 4.03 -11.36 12.92
C ASP A 84 4.55 -9.96 12.54
N ILE A 85 3.98 -8.90 13.14
CA ILE A 85 4.31 -7.50 12.82
C ILE A 85 5.33 -6.98 13.82
N MET A 86 6.47 -6.47 13.32
CA MET A 86 7.57 -5.92 14.12
C MET A 86 7.85 -4.48 13.66
N LEU A 87 7.20 -3.51 14.30
CA LEU A 87 7.44 -2.09 14.06
C LEU A 87 8.71 -1.63 14.81
N SER A 88 9.24 -0.46 14.46
CA SER A 88 10.52 0.05 14.96
C SER A 88 11.68 -0.94 14.77
N THR A 89 11.66 -1.71 13.69
CA THR A 89 12.59 -2.80 13.42
C THR A 89 13.29 -2.60 12.08
N GLU A 90 14.62 -2.61 12.09
CA GLU A 90 15.48 -2.42 10.94
C GLU A 90 16.24 -3.71 10.61
N LEU A 91 16.39 -4.00 9.32
CA LEU A 91 17.23 -5.10 8.83
C LEU A 91 18.70 -4.68 8.89
N THR A 92 19.54 -5.44 9.59
CA THR A 92 20.98 -5.13 9.73
C THR A 92 21.90 -6.04 8.94
N SER A 93 21.52 -7.31 8.73
CA SER A 93 22.24 -8.26 7.88
C SER A 93 21.29 -9.23 7.19
N LEU A 94 21.64 -9.65 5.97
CA LEU A 94 20.94 -10.69 5.22
C LEU A 94 21.95 -11.63 4.55
N GLU A 95 22.16 -12.80 5.17
CA GLU A 95 23.10 -13.82 4.71
C GLU A 95 22.38 -15.09 4.25
N GLY A 96 23.06 -15.93 3.48
CA GLY A 96 22.52 -17.20 2.98
C GLY A 96 21.90 -17.13 1.59
N GLU A 97 21.16 -18.19 1.26
CA GLU A 97 20.68 -18.53 -0.09
C GLU A 97 19.15 -18.71 -0.13
N PRO A 98 18.50 -18.67 -1.31
CA PRO A 98 17.06 -18.90 -1.45
C PRO A 98 16.58 -20.17 -0.72
N GLY A 99 15.52 -20.03 0.06
CA GLY A 99 14.99 -21.09 0.90
C GLY A 99 15.57 -21.12 2.33
N LYS A 100 16.73 -20.49 2.56
CA LYS A 100 17.38 -20.42 3.87
C LYS A 100 18.27 -19.18 4.01
N PHE A 101 17.64 -18.05 4.28
CA PHE A 101 18.30 -16.81 4.65
C PHE A 101 18.40 -16.69 6.17
N PHE A 102 19.55 -16.21 6.65
CA PHE A 102 19.77 -15.81 8.03
C PHE A 102 19.69 -14.29 8.10
N VAL A 103 18.81 -13.80 8.98
CA VAL A 103 18.44 -12.39 9.07
C VAL A 103 18.74 -11.93 10.48
N SER A 104 19.53 -10.86 10.62
CA SER A 104 19.64 -10.13 11.87
C SER A 104 18.80 -8.85 11.78
N LEU A 105 17.97 -8.65 12.81
CA LEU A 105 17.09 -7.50 12.95
C LEU A 105 17.47 -6.72 14.19
N ASN A 106 17.51 -5.38 14.08
CA ASN A 106 17.62 -4.50 15.22
C ASN A 106 16.26 -3.86 15.49
N ARG A 107 15.67 -4.21 16.64
CA ARG A 107 14.38 -3.71 17.08
C ARG A 107 14.56 -2.65 18.15
N LYS A 108 14.29 -1.40 17.76
CA LYS A 108 14.31 -0.23 18.62
C LYS A 108 13.11 -0.25 19.55
N SER A 109 13.35 -0.12 20.86
CA SER A 109 12.27 0.00 21.82
C SER A 109 11.54 1.33 21.63
N PRO A 110 10.18 1.34 21.65
CA PRO A 110 9.40 2.57 21.75
C PRO A 110 9.49 3.22 23.15
N LEU A 111 10.13 2.54 24.11
CA LEU A 111 10.22 2.88 25.55
C LEU A 111 8.88 2.95 26.27
N ILE A 112 7.84 2.45 25.61
CA ILE A 112 6.48 2.39 26.11
C ILE A 112 5.98 0.98 25.90
N ASP A 113 5.60 0.31 26.99
CA ASP A 113 4.99 -1.02 26.95
C ASP A 113 3.59 -0.92 26.33
N PRO A 114 3.37 -1.45 25.12
CA PRO A 114 2.09 -1.37 24.44
C PRO A 114 0.97 -2.12 25.18
N ALA A 115 1.31 -3.08 26.06
CA ALA A 115 0.32 -3.81 26.86
C ALA A 115 -0.20 -3.01 28.05
N LYS A 116 0.59 -2.03 28.54
CA LYS A 116 0.22 -1.14 29.66
C LYS A 116 -0.28 0.23 29.19
N CYS A 117 0.11 0.66 28.00
CA CYS A 117 -0.27 1.97 27.47
C CYS A 117 -1.77 2.02 27.16
N VAL A 118 -2.47 2.98 27.75
CA VAL A 118 -3.91 3.25 27.50
C VAL A 118 -4.14 4.44 26.57
N SER A 119 -3.06 5.04 26.04
CA SER A 119 -3.11 6.16 25.10
C SER A 119 -3.92 7.38 25.54
N CYS A 120 -3.86 7.69 26.85
CA CYS A 120 -4.55 8.82 27.45
C CYS A 120 -4.00 10.22 27.09
N GLY A 121 -2.82 10.31 26.47
CA GLY A 121 -2.22 11.60 26.04
C GLY A 121 -1.51 12.43 27.12
N LEU A 122 -1.74 12.16 28.41
CA LEU A 122 -1.15 12.90 29.53
C LEU A 122 0.38 13.08 29.42
N CYS A 123 1.09 12.04 28.95
CA CYS A 123 2.54 12.08 28.76
C CYS A 123 3.00 13.13 27.72
N SER A 124 2.23 13.32 26.65
CA SER A 124 2.51 14.29 25.59
C SER A 124 2.21 15.73 26.03
N GLU A 125 1.17 15.92 26.84
CA GLU A 125 0.81 17.24 27.39
C GLU A 125 1.90 17.83 28.27
N VAL A 126 2.48 17.01 29.15
CA VAL A 126 3.54 17.44 30.09
C VAL A 126 4.93 17.55 29.45
N CYS A 127 5.11 17.03 28.24
CA CYS A 127 6.39 17.03 27.55
C CYS A 127 6.74 18.46 27.09
N PRO A 128 7.90 19.03 27.47
CA PRO A 128 8.29 20.39 27.08
C PRO A 128 8.89 20.45 25.66
N VAL A 129 9.23 19.31 25.06
CA VAL A 129 9.85 19.25 23.73
C VAL A 129 8.81 19.58 22.66
N ARG A 130 9.20 20.38 21.66
CA ARG A 130 8.40 20.66 20.48
C ARG A 130 9.29 20.51 19.25
N VAL A 131 8.98 19.54 18.40
CA VAL A 131 9.68 19.27 17.13
C VAL A 131 8.68 19.12 16.00
N PRO A 132 9.06 19.38 14.73
CA PRO A 132 8.15 19.23 13.60
C PRO A 132 7.51 17.84 13.54
N SER A 133 6.21 17.77 13.33
CA SER A 133 5.45 16.52 13.25
C SER A 133 5.60 15.88 11.87
N GLU A 134 6.17 14.69 11.81
CA GLU A 134 6.34 13.93 10.57
C GLU A 134 4.98 13.59 9.95
N TYR A 135 4.00 13.20 10.79
CA TYR A 135 2.63 12.92 10.35
C TYR A 135 1.97 14.11 9.66
N ASN A 136 2.14 15.31 10.22
CA ASN A 136 1.61 16.55 9.65
C ASN A 136 2.59 17.24 8.69
N ALA A 137 3.60 16.51 8.19
CA ALA A 137 4.58 17.02 7.24
C ALA A 137 5.26 18.33 7.70
N GLY A 138 5.51 18.48 9.00
CA GLY A 138 6.14 19.67 9.58
C GLY A 138 5.22 20.86 9.85
N LEU A 139 3.95 20.82 9.42
CA LEU A 139 2.98 21.92 9.63
C LEU A 139 2.62 22.18 11.10
N THR A 140 2.86 21.19 11.97
CA THR A 140 2.64 21.32 13.41
C THR A 140 3.83 20.81 14.18
N MET A 141 3.90 21.18 15.46
CA MET A 141 4.90 20.68 16.39
C MET A 141 4.29 19.55 17.23
N ARG A 142 5.07 18.48 17.45
CA ARG A 142 4.74 17.38 18.35
C ARG A 142 5.71 17.33 19.54
N ALA A 143 5.28 16.65 20.60
CA ALA A 143 6.13 16.28 21.73
C ALA A 143 7.14 15.18 21.36
N ALA A 144 8.16 14.99 22.21
CA ALA A 144 9.08 13.85 22.08
C ALA A 144 8.35 12.52 22.38
N VAL A 145 7.57 12.47 23.46
CA VAL A 145 6.61 11.38 23.66
C VAL A 145 5.32 11.73 22.94
N HIS A 146 4.96 10.95 21.93
CA HIS A 146 3.87 11.29 21.03
C HIS A 146 3.22 10.04 20.46
N LEU A 147 2.04 10.22 19.88
CA LEU A 147 1.38 9.20 19.10
C LEU A 147 1.82 9.35 17.63
N PRO A 148 2.44 8.31 17.00
CA PRO A 148 2.99 8.45 15.65
C PRO A 148 1.96 8.88 14.61
N VAL A 149 0.78 8.24 14.63
CA VAL A 149 -0.37 8.61 13.81
C VAL A 149 -1.65 8.46 14.65
N PRO A 150 -2.67 9.34 14.51
CA PRO A 150 -3.88 9.32 15.34
C PRO A 150 -4.64 7.99 15.33
N HIS A 151 -4.52 7.25 14.23
CA HIS A 151 -5.20 5.99 13.98
C HIS A 151 -4.23 4.79 14.00
N ALA A 152 -3.10 4.88 14.73
CA ALA A 152 -2.12 3.81 14.80
C ALA A 152 -2.75 2.52 15.36
N ILE A 153 -2.28 1.36 14.91
CA ILE A 153 -2.59 0.08 15.57
C ILE A 153 -1.30 -0.73 15.75
N PRO A 154 -1.00 -1.21 16.98
CA PRO A 154 -1.67 -0.84 18.24
C PRO A 154 -1.49 0.66 18.50
N ASN A 155 -2.55 1.32 18.99
CA ASN A 155 -2.55 2.76 19.23
C ASN A 155 -1.80 3.04 20.53
N HIS A 156 -0.47 3.09 20.50
CA HIS A 156 0.38 3.34 21.66
C HIS A 156 1.35 4.49 21.36
N TYR A 157 1.67 5.26 22.40
CA TYR A 157 2.65 6.33 22.31
C TYR A 157 4.05 5.74 22.15
N VAL A 158 4.98 6.54 21.62
CA VAL A 158 6.40 6.24 21.54
C VAL A 158 7.22 7.41 22.07
N VAL A 159 8.43 7.14 22.55
CA VAL A 159 9.39 8.18 22.94
C VAL A 159 10.47 8.34 21.88
N ASP A 160 10.50 9.52 21.27
CA ASP A 160 11.61 9.97 20.43
C ASP A 160 12.81 10.39 21.31
N LEU A 161 13.75 9.47 21.50
CA LEU A 161 14.95 9.73 22.29
C LEU A 161 15.91 10.74 21.67
N GLU A 162 15.92 10.89 20.36
CA GLU A 162 16.83 11.81 19.68
C GLU A 162 16.52 13.24 20.13
N ASN A 163 15.23 13.59 20.14
CA ASN A 163 14.74 14.91 20.55
C ASN A 163 14.40 15.03 22.05
N CYS A 164 14.32 13.93 22.79
CA CYS A 164 14.02 13.94 24.22
C CYS A 164 15.06 14.76 25.03
N GLN A 165 14.58 15.66 25.90
CA GLN A 165 15.41 16.48 26.79
C GLN A 165 15.60 15.87 28.19
N ARG A 166 15.14 14.63 28.43
CA ARG A 166 15.32 13.91 29.71
C ARG A 166 14.72 14.63 30.94
N CYS A 167 13.54 15.23 30.80
CA CYS A 167 12.86 15.88 31.94
C CYS A 167 12.03 14.93 32.82
N TRP A 168 11.83 13.68 32.38
CA TRP A 168 11.12 12.59 33.07
C TRP A 168 9.64 12.80 33.43
N LYS A 169 9.10 14.01 33.25
CA LYS A 169 7.69 14.34 33.48
C LYS A 169 6.70 13.38 32.83
N CYS A 170 7.02 12.87 31.64
CA CYS A 170 6.17 11.92 30.94
C CYS A 170 6.03 10.59 31.71
N HIS A 171 7.12 10.08 32.28
CA HIS A 171 7.14 8.88 33.10
C HIS A 171 6.36 9.09 34.41
N GLU A 172 6.56 10.24 35.08
CA GLU A 172 5.82 10.61 36.30
C GLU A 172 4.30 10.76 36.05
N ALA A 173 3.91 11.30 34.90
CA ALA A 173 2.52 11.51 34.53
C ALA A 173 1.81 10.24 34.03
N CYS A 174 2.52 9.13 33.80
CA CYS A 174 1.94 7.92 33.24
C CYS A 174 1.18 7.12 34.30
N PRO A 175 -0.16 7.05 34.27
CA PRO A 175 -0.94 6.43 35.35
C PRO A 175 -0.80 4.91 35.42
N THR A 176 -0.38 4.26 34.32
CA THR A 176 -0.23 2.80 34.24
C THR A 176 1.23 2.34 34.36
N GLY A 177 2.18 3.27 34.49
CA GLY A 177 3.62 2.93 34.48
C GLY A 177 4.06 2.26 33.18
N ALA A 178 3.46 2.64 32.05
CA ALA A 178 3.78 2.07 30.74
C ALA A 178 5.13 2.55 30.17
N ILE A 179 5.59 3.74 30.57
CA ILE A 179 6.85 4.31 30.11
C ILE A 179 7.99 3.75 30.97
N ASP A 180 8.93 3.04 30.36
CA ASP A 180 10.04 2.40 31.06
C ASP A 180 11.38 2.88 30.49
N PHE A 181 12.13 3.59 31.31
CA PHE A 181 13.47 4.11 31.01
C PHE A 181 14.60 3.31 31.68
N LYS A 182 14.28 2.16 32.29
CA LYS A 182 15.24 1.25 32.94
C LYS A 182 16.06 1.92 34.05
N PHE A 183 15.43 2.76 34.87
CA PHE A 183 16.14 3.50 35.93
C PHE A 183 16.65 2.59 37.04
N GLU A 184 15.91 1.54 37.40
CA GLU A 184 16.25 0.66 38.52
C GLU A 184 17.49 -0.19 38.23
N GLU A 185 17.74 -0.48 36.95
CA GLU A 185 18.83 -1.32 36.46
C GLU A 185 20.18 -0.58 36.33
N ARG A 186 20.22 0.76 36.49
CA ARG A 186 21.45 1.56 36.34
C ARG A 186 22.58 1.14 37.28
N LYS A 187 22.21 0.81 38.53
CA LYS A 187 23.15 0.36 39.56
C LYS A 187 23.86 -0.94 39.18
N ASP A 188 23.23 -1.75 38.33
CA ASP A 188 23.72 -3.04 37.88
C ASP A 188 24.44 -2.91 36.51
N PHE A 189 24.42 -1.72 35.88
CA PHE A 189 25.08 -1.43 34.61
C PHE A 189 26.51 -0.91 34.84
N ASN A 190 27.49 -1.81 34.68
CA ASN A 190 28.90 -1.47 34.86
C ASN A 190 29.50 -0.81 33.61
N ILE A 191 30.06 0.39 33.75
CA ILE A 191 30.78 1.11 32.69
C ILE A 191 32.28 1.03 32.96
N LEU A 192 33.04 0.48 32.01
CA LEU A 192 34.49 0.42 32.06
C LEU A 192 35.09 1.60 31.30
N VAL A 193 35.75 2.51 32.00
CA VAL A 193 36.44 3.66 31.44
C VAL A 193 37.92 3.31 31.31
N VAL A 194 38.42 3.33 30.08
CA VAL A 194 39.80 2.98 29.74
C VAL A 194 40.44 4.23 29.14
N ASP A 195 41.13 5.02 29.95
CA ASP A 195 41.83 6.22 29.49
C ASP A 195 43.07 6.47 30.35
N GLY A 196 44.16 6.89 29.70
CA GLY A 196 45.40 7.29 30.40
C GLY A 196 45.32 8.68 31.03
N ASP A 197 44.31 9.48 30.65
CA ASP A 197 44.08 10.82 31.17
C ASP A 197 43.24 10.79 32.48
N GLN A 198 43.90 11.14 33.58
CA GLN A 198 43.26 11.24 34.90
C GLN A 198 42.19 12.34 34.98
N GLU A 199 42.26 13.37 34.13
CA GLU A 199 41.28 14.46 34.09
C GLU A 199 39.95 13.96 33.51
N THR A 200 40.00 13.22 32.40
CA THR A 200 38.83 12.54 31.81
C THR A 200 38.20 11.56 32.82
N ALA A 201 38.99 10.75 33.52
CA ALA A 201 38.49 9.83 34.53
C ALA A 201 37.77 10.55 35.69
N ALA A 202 38.33 11.68 36.16
CA ALA A 202 37.72 12.49 37.21
C ALA A 202 36.37 13.09 36.78
N VAL A 203 36.28 13.61 35.55
CA VAL A 203 35.04 14.17 34.99
C VAL A 203 33.97 13.10 34.86
N VAL A 204 34.30 11.91 34.35
CA VAL A 204 33.36 10.79 34.22
C VAL A 204 32.89 10.31 35.60
N SER A 205 33.80 10.17 36.57
CA SER A 205 33.46 9.76 37.94
C SER A 205 32.52 10.75 38.62
N GLN A 206 32.79 12.05 38.50
CA GLN A 206 31.94 13.07 39.11
C GLN A 206 30.57 13.15 38.42
N SER A 207 30.54 13.12 37.09
CA SER A 207 29.31 13.34 36.33
C SER A 207 28.35 12.16 36.38
N LEU A 208 28.87 10.92 36.43
CA LEU A 208 28.05 9.70 36.39
C LEU A 208 27.74 9.12 37.78
N GLY A 209 28.54 9.47 38.79
CA GLY A 209 28.27 9.10 40.18
C GLY A 209 26.94 9.66 40.70
N GLU A 210 26.52 10.84 40.21
CA GLU A 210 25.23 11.46 40.53
C GLU A 210 24.02 10.71 39.93
N GLU A 211 24.23 9.90 38.88
CA GLU A 211 23.19 9.19 38.12
C GLU A 211 23.07 7.70 38.52
N ASN A 212 23.80 7.26 39.55
CA ASN A 212 23.88 5.88 40.07
C ASN A 212 24.42 4.82 39.09
N PHE A 213 25.31 5.19 38.17
CA PHE A 213 26.04 4.21 37.35
C PHE A 213 27.20 3.57 38.13
N SER A 214 27.43 2.28 37.91
CA SER A 214 28.60 1.57 38.45
C SER A 214 29.79 1.78 37.51
N LEU A 215 30.87 2.41 38.00
CA LEU A 215 32.04 2.77 37.19
C LEU A 215 33.27 1.96 37.58
N ARG A 216 34.04 1.56 36.58
CA ARG A 216 35.38 0.96 36.75
C ARG A 216 36.37 1.68 35.85
N PHE A 217 37.62 1.77 36.30
CA PHE A 217 38.67 2.50 35.60
C PHE A 217 39.85 1.57 35.33
N ALA A 218 40.37 1.59 34.11
CA ALA A 218 41.60 0.94 33.71
C ALA A 218 42.55 1.98 33.09
N ALA A 219 43.81 1.98 33.55
CA ALA A 219 44.83 2.92 33.07
C ALA A 219 45.57 2.42 31.81
N SER A 220 45.36 1.16 31.45
CA SER A 220 45.99 0.49 30.31
C SER A 220 44.98 -0.43 29.61
N GLY A 221 45.16 -0.68 28.32
CA GLY A 221 44.30 -1.58 27.57
C GLY A 221 44.43 -3.03 28.04
N SER A 222 45.60 -3.45 28.52
CA SER A 222 45.82 -4.80 29.06
C SER A 222 45.00 -5.00 30.34
N ASP A 223 45.05 -4.03 31.27
CA ASP A 223 44.23 -4.08 32.49
C ASP A 223 42.74 -4.09 32.15
N ALA A 224 42.32 -3.33 31.14
CA ALA A 224 40.94 -3.30 30.69
C ALA A 224 40.46 -4.66 30.18
N LEU A 225 41.27 -5.37 29.38
CA LEU A 225 40.94 -6.70 28.87
C LEU A 225 40.87 -7.74 29.99
N ASP A 226 41.77 -7.69 30.97
CA ASP A 226 41.74 -8.56 32.15
C ASP A 226 40.46 -8.33 32.97
N MET A 227 40.08 -7.06 33.18
CA MET A 227 38.83 -6.70 33.85
C MET A 227 37.60 -7.16 33.04
N LEU A 228 37.62 -6.98 31.71
CA LEU A 228 36.52 -7.36 30.82
C LEU A 228 36.34 -8.88 30.75
N ALA A 229 37.43 -9.65 30.85
CA ALA A 229 37.42 -11.10 30.90
C ALA A 229 36.97 -11.65 32.26
N ALA A 230 37.29 -10.95 33.36
CA ALA A 230 36.90 -11.33 34.71
C ALA A 230 35.44 -10.95 35.06
N ASP A 231 34.89 -9.90 34.44
CA ASP A 231 33.55 -9.38 34.72
C ASP A 231 32.61 -9.44 33.52
N MET A 232 31.73 -10.44 33.54
CA MET A 232 30.63 -10.59 32.56
C MET A 232 29.57 -9.48 32.67
N GLY A 233 29.56 -8.68 33.74
CA GLY A 233 28.56 -7.63 34.00
C GLY A 233 28.87 -6.25 33.40
N THR A 234 30.00 -6.05 32.72
CA THR A 234 30.28 -4.79 32.00
C THR A 234 29.31 -4.61 30.84
N GLY A 235 28.59 -3.47 30.82
CA GLY A 235 27.59 -3.14 29.81
C GLY A 235 28.03 -2.08 28.78
N LEU A 236 29.13 -1.36 29.06
CA LEU A 236 29.70 -0.36 28.15
C LEU A 236 31.19 -0.18 28.42
N VAL A 237 31.99 -0.05 27.35
CA VAL A 237 33.40 0.37 27.42
C VAL A 237 33.54 1.76 26.82
N LEU A 238 34.12 2.70 27.58
CA LEU A 238 34.54 4.01 27.11
C LEU A 238 36.06 3.99 26.94
N ALA A 239 36.56 3.95 25.71
CA ALA A 239 37.99 3.75 25.42
C ALA A 239 38.64 5.00 24.81
N GLY A 240 39.64 5.56 25.48
CA GLY A 240 40.46 6.64 24.97
C GLY A 240 41.42 6.20 23.86
N THR A 241 41.84 7.14 23.01
CA THR A 241 42.87 6.90 21.98
C THR A 241 44.30 6.92 22.52
N ASN A 242 44.52 7.52 23.70
CA ASN A 242 45.84 7.71 24.31
C ASN A 242 46.15 6.66 25.39
N LEU A 243 46.24 5.39 24.99
CA LEU A 243 46.56 4.28 25.89
C LEU A 243 48.07 3.97 25.86
N ALA A 244 48.64 3.69 27.04
CA ALA A 244 50.09 3.57 27.20
C ALA A 244 50.69 2.28 26.59
N ASP A 245 49.89 1.23 26.42
CA ASP A 245 50.35 -0.15 26.17
C ASP A 245 49.75 -0.80 24.90
N MET A 246 48.69 -0.24 24.33
CA MET A 246 48.11 -0.69 23.06
C MET A 246 47.33 0.42 22.35
N ALA A 247 47.15 0.30 21.03
CA ALA A 247 46.32 1.23 20.27
C ALA A 247 44.81 0.90 20.42
N ALA A 248 43.96 1.91 20.23
CA ALA A 248 42.52 1.81 20.45
C ALA A 248 41.79 0.86 19.48
N ASP A 249 42.27 0.74 18.24
CA ASP A 249 41.81 -0.25 17.24
C ASP A 249 42.04 -1.68 17.75
N ARG A 250 43.21 -1.93 18.33
CA ARG A 250 43.56 -3.23 18.89
C ARG A 250 42.74 -3.53 20.15
N LEU A 251 42.48 -2.53 21.00
CA LEU A 251 41.60 -2.71 22.15
C LEU A 251 40.18 -3.05 21.70
N LEU A 252 39.63 -2.30 20.74
CA LEU A 252 38.30 -2.53 20.17
C LEU A 252 38.16 -3.95 19.62
N ALA A 253 39.10 -4.39 18.77
CA ALA A 253 39.09 -5.74 18.22
C ALA A 253 39.11 -6.81 19.32
N ARG A 254 39.93 -6.63 20.36
CA ARG A 254 40.04 -7.59 21.47
C ARG A 254 38.81 -7.58 22.39
N CYS A 255 38.16 -6.43 22.58
CA CYS A 255 36.87 -6.36 23.27
C CYS A 255 35.82 -7.20 22.54
N HIS A 256 35.72 -7.07 21.21
CA HIS A 256 34.78 -7.83 20.38
C HIS A 256 35.14 -9.31 20.26
N GLU A 257 36.43 -9.68 20.27
CA GLU A 257 36.86 -11.08 20.36
C GLU A 257 36.44 -11.74 21.69
N LEU A 258 36.51 -11.00 22.81
CA LEU A 258 36.06 -11.50 24.10
C LEU A 258 34.53 -11.53 24.20
N ARG A 259 33.87 -10.48 23.70
CA ARG A 259 32.43 -10.29 23.75
C ARG A 259 31.94 -9.57 22.47
N PRO A 260 31.40 -10.31 21.49
CA PRO A 260 31.02 -9.76 20.18
C PRO A 260 30.03 -8.58 20.23
N ASP A 261 29.11 -8.57 21.20
CA ASP A 261 28.07 -7.54 21.33
C ASP A 261 28.45 -6.40 22.28
N MET A 262 29.72 -6.32 22.73
CA MET A 262 30.17 -5.32 23.69
C MET A 262 30.05 -3.90 23.12
N PRO A 263 29.24 -3.01 23.70
CA PRO A 263 29.21 -1.62 23.27
C PRO A 263 30.54 -0.95 23.64
N VAL A 264 31.31 -0.56 22.63
CA VAL A 264 32.56 0.21 22.81
C VAL A 264 32.38 1.60 22.19
N VAL A 265 32.60 2.65 22.97
CA VAL A 265 32.62 4.04 22.48
C VAL A 265 34.02 4.60 22.62
N ILE A 266 34.51 5.21 21.54
CA ILE A 266 35.86 5.76 21.51
C ILE A 266 35.87 7.22 21.96
N MET A 267 36.76 7.59 22.87
CA MET A 267 37.00 8.96 23.27
C MET A 267 38.26 9.47 22.57
N VAL A 268 38.07 10.28 21.53
CA VAL A 268 39.16 10.85 20.72
C VAL A 268 39.57 12.22 21.25
N ASP A 269 40.85 12.57 21.08
CA ASP A 269 41.32 13.92 21.37
C ASP A 269 40.95 14.89 20.22
N PRO A 270 40.87 16.22 20.46
CA PRO A 270 40.58 17.20 19.41
C PRO A 270 41.51 17.07 18.20
N GLY A 271 40.95 17.06 16.98
CA GLY A 271 41.72 16.87 15.75
C GLY A 271 41.96 15.41 15.33
N GLN A 272 41.42 14.43 16.08
CA GLN A 272 41.43 13.00 15.75
C GLN A 272 40.05 12.47 15.31
N GLU A 273 39.18 13.31 14.77
CA GLU A 273 37.81 12.92 14.38
C GLU A 273 37.79 11.87 13.26
N GLU A 274 38.73 11.95 12.31
CA GLU A 274 38.89 10.98 11.23
C GLU A 274 39.23 9.58 11.79
N GLN A 275 40.14 9.52 12.77
CA GLN A 275 40.46 8.29 13.47
C GLN A 275 39.25 7.73 14.24
N GLY A 276 38.44 8.60 14.85
CA GLY A 276 37.18 8.22 15.51
C GLY A 276 36.18 7.61 14.53
N ALA A 277 36.01 8.24 13.37
CA ALA A 277 35.14 7.73 12.30
C ALA A 277 35.61 6.36 11.77
N ASP A 278 36.93 6.19 11.58
CA ASP A 278 37.52 4.91 11.16
C ASP A 278 37.27 3.80 12.18
N LEU A 279 37.38 4.10 13.48
CA LEU A 279 37.11 3.13 14.54
C LEU A 279 35.63 2.76 14.63
N VAL A 280 34.72 3.68 14.34
CA VAL A 280 33.28 3.38 14.21
C VAL A 280 33.03 2.44 13.02
N MET A 281 33.70 2.67 11.88
CA MET A 281 33.65 1.75 10.74
C MET A 281 34.21 0.36 11.07
N GLN A 282 35.15 0.26 12.02
CA GLN A 282 35.71 -1.00 12.52
C GLN A 282 34.87 -1.68 13.63
N GLY A 283 33.70 -1.13 13.97
CA GLY A 283 32.76 -1.74 14.91
C GLY A 283 32.67 -1.08 16.27
N ALA A 284 33.29 0.08 16.49
CA ALA A 284 32.93 0.91 17.63
C ALA A 284 31.50 1.46 17.44
N ARG A 285 30.77 1.64 18.54
CA ARG A 285 29.38 2.07 18.49
C ARG A 285 29.24 3.54 18.10
N GLU A 286 30.11 4.39 18.65
CA GLU A 286 30.21 5.82 18.36
C GLU A 286 31.56 6.36 18.84
N TYR A 287 31.89 7.62 18.53
CA TYR A 287 33.00 8.33 19.14
C TYR A 287 32.56 9.64 19.82
N LEU A 288 33.32 10.06 20.84
CA LEU A 288 33.17 11.31 21.57
C LEU A 288 34.46 12.11 21.51
N ILE A 289 34.35 13.43 21.41
CA ILE A 289 35.51 14.33 21.40
C ILE A 289 35.77 14.82 22.81
N LYS A 290 37.01 14.64 23.31
CA LYS A 290 37.49 15.19 24.58
C LYS A 290 37.78 16.69 24.48
N PRO A 291 37.66 17.47 25.57
CA PRO A 291 37.22 17.08 26.91
C PRO A 291 35.71 16.86 26.98
N LEU A 292 35.28 15.88 27.78
CA LEU A 292 33.86 15.55 27.95
C LEU A 292 33.17 16.60 28.82
N PHE A 293 32.22 17.35 28.26
CA PHE A 293 31.43 18.30 29.05
C PHE A 293 30.19 17.63 29.64
N ALA A 294 30.05 17.63 30.97
CA ALA A 294 28.95 16.98 31.69
C ALA A 294 27.56 17.31 31.11
N LYS A 295 27.32 18.58 30.75
CA LYS A 295 26.07 19.06 30.14
C LYS A 295 25.69 18.39 28.82
N ARG A 296 26.64 17.80 28.08
CA ARG A 296 26.41 17.07 26.84
C ARG A 296 26.59 15.56 27.02
N PHE A 297 27.63 15.18 27.75
CA PHE A 297 28.02 13.79 27.98
C PHE A 297 26.96 12.99 28.75
N VAL A 298 26.45 13.52 29.86
CA VAL A 298 25.45 12.82 30.67
C VAL A 298 24.15 12.62 29.88
N PRO A 299 23.57 13.63 29.19
CA PRO A 299 22.45 13.46 28.27
C PRO A 299 22.65 12.38 27.21
N TRP A 300 23.80 12.39 26.56
CA TRP A 300 24.15 11.40 25.54
C TRP A 300 24.22 9.98 26.14
N LEU A 301 24.92 9.80 27.26
CA LEU A 301 25.11 8.48 27.86
C LEU A 301 23.80 7.87 28.34
N ASP A 302 22.92 8.66 28.96
CA ASP A 302 21.61 8.18 29.40
C ASP A 302 20.78 7.64 28.24
N LYS A 303 20.77 8.36 27.11
CA LYS A 303 20.06 7.93 25.90
C LYS A 303 20.68 6.65 25.34
N LEU A 304 22.02 6.56 25.33
CA LEU A 304 22.75 5.37 24.91
C LEU A 304 22.44 4.18 25.82
N TYR A 305 22.46 4.37 27.14
CA TYR A 305 22.09 3.36 28.14
C TYR A 305 20.67 2.84 27.91
N MET A 306 19.69 3.73 27.74
CA MET A 306 18.30 3.33 27.47
C MET A 306 18.19 2.47 26.21
N ARG A 307 18.91 2.83 25.15
CA ARG A 307 18.97 2.05 23.91
C ARG A 307 19.65 0.69 24.12
N ILE A 308 20.79 0.64 24.80
CA ILE A 308 21.49 -0.62 25.12
C ILE A 308 20.59 -1.57 25.92
N MET A 309 19.86 -1.05 26.90
CA MET A 309 19.04 -1.88 27.80
C MET A 309 17.68 -2.26 27.22
N SER A 310 17.17 -1.52 26.23
CA SER A 310 15.80 -1.68 25.74
C SER A 310 15.71 -2.20 24.32
N ASP A 311 16.66 -1.85 23.45
CA ASP A 311 16.67 -2.35 22.08
C ASP A 311 17.05 -3.84 22.09
N THR A 312 16.52 -4.58 21.12
CA THR A 312 16.72 -6.03 21.03
C THR A 312 17.24 -6.40 19.65
N VAL A 313 18.18 -7.34 19.62
CA VAL A 313 18.62 -7.97 18.37
C VAL A 313 17.86 -9.29 18.24
N GLU A 314 17.16 -9.47 17.12
CA GLU A 314 16.41 -10.68 16.81
C GLU A 314 17.08 -11.38 15.61
N GLU A 315 17.31 -12.68 15.72
CA GLU A 315 17.81 -13.52 14.63
C GLU A 315 16.71 -14.42 14.10
N LEU A 316 16.46 -14.37 12.79
CA LEU A 316 15.42 -15.13 12.11
C LEU A 316 16.00 -15.95 10.95
N GLU A 317 15.40 -17.11 10.69
CA GLU A 317 15.62 -17.88 9.47
C GLU A 317 14.39 -17.73 8.55
N VAL A 318 14.59 -17.32 7.30
CA VAL A 318 13.50 -17.04 6.35
C VAL A 318 13.73 -17.65 4.97
N GLY A 319 12.66 -18.10 4.30
CA GLY A 319 12.75 -18.72 2.98
C GLY A 319 12.93 -17.74 1.83
N ALA A 320 12.24 -16.60 1.87
CA ALA A 320 12.30 -15.54 0.87
C ALA A 320 12.18 -14.16 1.52
N VAL A 321 12.67 -13.13 0.82
CA VAL A 321 12.62 -11.74 1.28
C VAL A 321 11.91 -10.86 0.27
N VAL A 322 10.99 -10.02 0.74
CA VAL A 322 10.27 -9.03 -0.06
C VAL A 322 10.56 -7.64 0.49
N LEU A 323 11.18 -6.79 -0.33
CA LEU A 323 11.60 -5.44 0.01
C LEU A 323 10.57 -4.42 -0.49
N ALA A 324 9.91 -3.73 0.44
CA ALA A 324 8.78 -2.83 0.19
C ALA A 324 9.01 -1.43 0.79
N GLY A 325 10.24 -0.89 0.67
CA GLY A 325 10.65 0.37 1.31
C GLY A 325 9.97 1.63 0.78
N GLY A 326 9.25 1.56 -0.35
CA GLY A 326 8.55 2.70 -0.94
C GLY A 326 9.52 3.77 -1.49
N PHE A 327 9.15 5.04 -1.35
CA PHE A 327 9.95 6.20 -1.76
C PHE A 327 9.79 7.34 -0.74
N GLU A 328 10.67 8.34 -0.80
CA GLU A 328 10.56 9.60 -0.06
C GLU A 328 10.09 10.73 -0.98
N CYS A 329 9.27 11.66 -0.48
CA CYS A 329 8.84 12.82 -1.25
C CYS A 329 9.93 13.88 -1.24
N TYR A 330 10.26 14.41 -2.41
CA TYR A 330 11.18 15.52 -2.58
C TYR A 330 10.69 16.74 -1.79
N THR A 331 11.58 17.33 -1.00
CA THR A 331 11.38 18.68 -0.45
C THR A 331 12.46 19.60 -0.98
N PRO A 332 12.18 20.90 -1.22
CA PRO A 332 13.21 21.85 -1.65
C PRO A 332 14.45 21.91 -0.75
N SER A 333 14.32 21.56 0.53
CA SER A 333 15.42 21.44 1.49
C SER A 333 16.40 20.28 1.22
N MET A 334 16.03 19.31 0.38
CA MET A 334 16.92 18.22 -0.05
C MET A 334 17.93 18.68 -1.10
N ASP A 335 17.78 19.88 -1.65
CA ASP A 335 18.61 20.40 -2.72
C ASP A 335 19.88 21.08 -2.16
N PRO A 336 21.08 20.51 -2.37
CA PRO A 336 22.31 21.11 -1.88
C PRO A 336 22.64 22.45 -2.56
N GLU A 337 22.04 22.77 -3.70
CA GLU A 337 22.27 24.01 -4.46
C GLU A 337 21.28 25.14 -4.13
N GLY A 338 20.47 25.00 -3.07
CA GLY A 338 19.59 26.08 -2.60
C GLY A 338 18.21 26.12 -3.26
N GLY A 339 17.60 24.96 -3.52
CA GLY A 339 16.25 24.85 -4.11
C GLY A 339 15.14 25.55 -3.31
N GLN A 340 15.37 25.85 -2.02
CA GLN A 340 14.45 26.61 -1.17
C GLN A 340 14.21 28.02 -1.69
N ASP A 341 15.25 28.70 -2.17
CA ASP A 341 15.16 30.09 -2.65
C ASP A 341 14.39 30.18 -3.97
N VAL A 342 14.59 29.21 -4.87
CA VAL A 342 13.94 29.16 -6.20
C VAL A 342 12.42 29.08 -6.07
N TRP A 343 11.94 28.29 -5.11
CA TRP A 343 10.51 28.09 -4.89
C TRP A 343 9.93 28.98 -3.79
N CYS A 344 10.75 29.85 -3.19
CA CYS A 344 10.39 30.62 -2.00
C CYS A 344 9.78 29.74 -0.89
N TYR A 345 10.37 28.57 -0.65
CA TYR A 345 9.77 27.53 0.19
C TYR A 345 9.67 27.91 1.67
N ASP A 346 10.48 28.87 2.14
CA ASP A 346 10.35 29.40 3.52
C ASP A 346 9.10 30.29 3.70
N HIS A 347 8.42 30.67 2.61
CA HIS A 347 7.19 31.43 2.68
C HIS A 347 6.01 30.53 3.11
N PRO A 348 5.22 30.88 4.14
CA PRO A 348 4.13 30.04 4.64
C PRO A 348 3.07 29.64 3.60
N GLY A 349 2.84 30.49 2.59
CA GLY A 349 1.94 30.21 1.47
C GLY A 349 2.48 29.22 0.43
N VAL A 350 3.73 28.76 0.54
CA VAL A 350 4.30 27.73 -0.35
C VAL A 350 4.32 26.39 0.39
N LEU A 351 3.63 25.41 -0.15
CA LEU A 351 3.49 24.08 0.43
C LEU A 351 3.94 23.03 -0.57
N THR A 352 4.42 21.89 -0.11
CA THR A 352 4.48 20.65 -0.89
C THR A 352 3.10 20.00 -0.95
N ALA A 353 2.90 19.11 -1.91
CA ALA A 353 1.66 18.33 -2.04
C ALA A 353 1.29 17.57 -0.75
N VAL A 354 2.27 16.98 -0.06
CA VAL A 354 1.99 16.26 1.20
C VAL A 354 1.59 17.22 2.31
N GLU A 355 2.22 18.39 2.41
CA GLU A 355 1.78 19.45 3.34
C GLU A 355 0.35 19.89 3.03
N PHE A 356 0.02 20.11 1.76
CA PHE A 356 -1.32 20.46 1.33
C PHE A 356 -2.35 19.37 1.68
N GLU A 357 -2.03 18.09 1.46
CA GLU A 357 -2.87 16.95 1.89
C GLU A 357 -3.13 16.97 3.39
N ARG A 358 -2.10 17.24 4.20
CA ARG A 358 -2.25 17.35 5.65
C ARG A 358 -3.08 18.57 6.04
N LEU A 359 -2.89 19.70 5.37
CA LEU A 359 -3.69 20.91 5.58
C LEU A 359 -5.17 20.67 5.25
N MET A 360 -5.49 19.92 4.19
CA MET A 360 -6.87 19.62 3.79
C MET A 360 -7.50 18.43 4.54
N SER A 361 -6.71 17.70 5.32
CA SER A 361 -7.18 16.51 6.01
C SER A 361 -8.02 16.85 7.25
N HIS A 362 -9.07 16.06 7.51
CA HIS A 362 -9.90 16.20 8.71
C HIS A 362 -9.13 15.86 10.00
N THR A 363 -8.13 14.98 9.90
CA THR A 363 -7.21 14.63 10.99
C THR A 363 -5.95 15.51 11.00
N GLY A 364 -5.93 16.55 10.17
CA GLY A 364 -4.81 17.46 10.00
C GLY A 364 -4.91 18.71 10.88
N PRO A 365 -3.94 19.63 10.80
CA PRO A 365 -3.86 20.83 11.64
C PRO A 365 -5.10 21.73 11.62
N THR A 366 -5.77 21.85 10.48
CA THR A 366 -6.87 22.82 10.32
C THR A 366 -8.25 22.18 10.48
N GLY A 367 -8.32 20.85 10.64
CA GLY A 367 -9.56 20.08 10.62
C GLY A 367 -10.25 20.08 9.26
N GLY A 368 -9.49 20.16 8.17
CA GLY A 368 -10.01 20.18 6.78
C GLY A 368 -10.44 21.56 6.27
N ARG A 369 -10.11 22.64 6.99
CA ARG A 369 -10.41 24.01 6.56
C ARG A 369 -9.28 24.57 5.69
N LEU A 370 -9.64 25.07 4.51
CA LEU A 370 -8.70 25.70 3.59
C LEU A 370 -8.41 27.15 4.03
N LEU A 371 -7.36 27.30 4.84
CA LEU A 371 -6.89 28.59 5.36
C LEU A 371 -5.43 28.80 4.94
N ARG A 372 -5.06 30.05 4.63
CA ARG A 372 -3.68 30.40 4.30
C ARG A 372 -2.78 30.20 5.52
N PRO A 373 -1.70 29.40 5.42
CA PRO A 373 -0.76 29.24 6.51
C PRO A 373 -0.09 30.56 6.86
N GLY A 374 0.19 30.77 8.15
CA GLY A 374 0.81 32.00 8.66
C GLY A 374 -0.19 33.04 9.19
N ASP A 375 -1.26 33.33 8.45
CA ASP A 375 -2.23 34.38 8.83
C ASP A 375 -3.70 33.93 8.90
N ASN A 376 -4.00 32.69 8.52
CA ASN A 376 -5.35 32.11 8.49
C ASN A 376 -6.35 32.90 7.62
N ALA A 377 -5.88 33.68 6.65
CA ALA A 377 -6.77 34.35 5.71
C ALA A 377 -7.47 33.33 4.79
N PRO A 378 -8.69 33.62 4.31
CA PRO A 378 -9.34 32.82 3.27
C PRO A 378 -8.48 32.76 2.00
N VAL A 379 -8.36 31.58 1.41
CA VAL A 379 -7.61 31.36 0.16
C VAL A 379 -8.58 31.52 -1.01
N ARG A 380 -8.26 32.37 -1.99
CA ARG A 380 -9.06 32.61 -3.20
C ARG A 380 -8.42 32.07 -4.46
N SER A 381 -7.10 31.94 -4.49
CA SER A 381 -6.37 31.36 -5.61
C SER A 381 -5.21 30.46 -5.18
N ILE A 382 -5.10 29.29 -5.83
CA ILE A 382 -4.02 28.32 -5.60
C ILE A 382 -3.40 27.88 -6.92
N ALA A 383 -2.07 27.88 -6.98
CA ALA A 383 -1.31 27.32 -8.10
C ALA A 383 -0.60 26.02 -7.72
N TRP A 384 -0.74 24.97 -8.51
CA TRP A 384 0.08 23.76 -8.41
C TRP A 384 1.19 23.79 -9.45
N ILE A 385 2.43 23.56 -9.03
CA ILE A 385 3.59 23.48 -9.94
C ILE A 385 4.01 22.02 -10.09
N GLN A 386 3.90 21.49 -11.31
CA GLN A 386 4.26 20.10 -11.61
C GLN A 386 5.78 19.88 -11.71
N CYS A 387 6.17 18.62 -11.55
CA CYS A 387 7.54 18.14 -11.78
C CYS A 387 8.60 18.80 -10.87
N VAL A 388 8.23 19.16 -9.64
CA VAL A 388 9.18 19.72 -8.67
C VAL A 388 10.02 18.58 -8.11
N GLY A 389 11.32 18.56 -8.43
CA GLY A 389 12.23 17.47 -8.06
C GLY A 389 12.14 16.22 -8.94
N SER A 390 11.58 16.34 -10.14
CA SER A 390 11.50 15.26 -11.15
C SER A 390 11.60 15.85 -12.55
N ARG A 391 11.99 15.02 -13.54
CA ARG A 391 12.24 15.47 -14.90
C ARG A 391 13.22 16.65 -14.93
N ASP A 392 14.23 16.58 -14.05
CA ASP A 392 15.21 17.63 -13.82
C ASP A 392 16.62 17.03 -13.87
N VAL A 393 17.26 17.14 -15.03
CA VAL A 393 18.58 16.57 -15.31
C VAL A 393 19.66 17.22 -14.43
N GLN A 394 19.50 18.49 -14.04
CA GLN A 394 20.47 19.17 -13.19
C GLN A 394 20.49 18.58 -11.78
N LYS A 395 19.34 18.08 -11.31
CA LYS A 395 19.17 17.49 -9.97
C LYS A 395 19.29 15.96 -9.96
N GLY A 396 19.93 15.37 -10.97
CA GLY A 396 20.07 13.92 -11.11
C GLY A 396 18.72 13.19 -11.11
N ALA A 397 17.68 13.80 -11.69
CA ALA A 397 16.31 13.32 -11.64
C ALA A 397 15.67 13.23 -13.04
N ASP A 398 16.38 12.61 -14.00
CA ASP A 398 15.89 12.40 -15.38
C ASP A 398 14.87 11.25 -15.45
N PHE A 399 13.90 11.28 -14.55
CA PHE A 399 12.80 10.34 -14.45
C PHE A 399 11.52 11.06 -14.03
N CYS A 400 10.38 10.42 -14.31
CA CYS A 400 9.07 10.91 -13.92
C CYS A 400 8.56 10.18 -12.68
N SER A 401 8.05 10.93 -11.71
CA SER A 401 7.50 10.37 -10.47
C SER A 401 6.15 9.67 -10.62
N ALA A 402 5.58 9.63 -11.84
CA ALA A 402 4.35 8.92 -12.23
C ALA A 402 3.04 9.32 -11.52
N VAL A 403 3.08 9.97 -10.35
CA VAL A 403 1.90 10.24 -9.51
C VAL A 403 1.52 11.73 -9.41
N CYS A 404 2.45 12.64 -9.67
CA CYS A 404 2.30 14.07 -9.37
C CYS A 404 1.18 14.77 -10.13
N CYS A 405 1.03 14.45 -11.43
CA CYS A 405 -0.06 14.97 -12.23
C CYS A 405 -1.43 14.63 -11.62
N MET A 406 -1.60 13.39 -11.15
CA MET A 406 -2.90 12.90 -10.68
C MET A 406 -3.24 13.39 -9.28
N PHE A 407 -2.27 13.46 -8.36
CA PHE A 407 -2.58 14.02 -7.03
C PHE A 407 -2.87 15.51 -7.11
N SER A 408 -2.25 16.28 -8.01
CA SER A 408 -2.54 17.71 -8.11
C SER A 408 -3.90 17.99 -8.73
N ILE A 409 -4.34 17.16 -9.69
CA ILE A 409 -5.73 17.24 -10.18
C ILE A 409 -6.69 16.98 -9.01
N LYS A 410 -6.41 15.97 -8.20
CA LYS A 410 -7.23 15.63 -7.02
C LYS A 410 -7.25 16.75 -5.99
N GLU A 411 -6.10 17.26 -5.61
CA GLU A 411 -5.96 18.35 -4.66
C GLU A 411 -6.70 19.61 -5.15
N ALA A 412 -6.58 19.97 -6.43
CA ALA A 412 -7.28 21.11 -7.01
C ALA A 412 -8.81 20.92 -6.98
N VAL A 413 -9.32 19.75 -7.35
CA VAL A 413 -10.76 19.45 -7.29
C VAL A 413 -11.27 19.49 -5.85
N LEU A 414 -10.57 18.86 -4.91
CA LEU A 414 -10.96 18.85 -3.50
C LEU A 414 -10.89 20.24 -2.87
N ALA A 415 -9.90 21.06 -3.24
CA ALA A 415 -9.80 22.44 -2.78
C ALA A 415 -11.00 23.28 -3.24
N ARG A 416 -11.43 23.12 -4.50
CA ARG A 416 -12.63 23.79 -5.03
C ARG A 416 -13.90 23.33 -4.34
N GLN A 417 -14.05 22.03 -4.13
CA GLN A 417 -15.20 21.46 -3.41
C GLN A 417 -15.27 21.96 -1.97
N ALA A 418 -14.13 22.07 -1.28
CA ALA A 418 -14.06 22.60 0.08
C ALA A 418 -14.35 24.11 0.17
N ALA A 419 -14.22 24.85 -0.94
CA ALA A 419 -14.49 26.28 -1.04
C ALA A 419 -15.83 26.60 -1.76
N ASP A 420 -16.74 25.62 -1.86
CA ASP A 420 -18.04 25.74 -2.55
C ASP A 420 -17.95 26.28 -4.00
N GLY A 421 -16.81 26.06 -4.66
CA GLY A 421 -16.55 26.46 -6.06
C GLY A 421 -15.97 27.86 -6.28
N ASP A 422 -15.87 28.69 -5.24
CA ASP A 422 -15.41 30.10 -5.32
C ASP A 422 -13.86 30.27 -5.35
N LEU A 423 -13.12 29.17 -5.50
CA LEU A 423 -11.64 29.14 -5.45
C LEU A 423 -11.02 28.98 -6.85
N GLU A 424 -10.18 29.91 -7.29
CA GLU A 424 -9.40 29.73 -8.52
C GLU A 424 -8.29 28.67 -8.31
N THR A 425 -8.27 27.62 -9.12
CA THR A 425 -7.20 26.60 -9.09
C THR A 425 -6.53 26.49 -10.43
N THR A 426 -5.21 26.67 -10.45
CA THR A 426 -4.38 26.58 -11.66
C THR A 426 -3.32 25.50 -11.50
N ILE A 427 -3.15 24.64 -12.50
CA ILE A 427 -2.09 23.63 -12.55
C ILE A 427 -1.10 23.98 -13.66
N PHE A 428 0.13 24.29 -13.29
CA PHE A 428 1.26 24.54 -14.19
C PHE A 428 1.99 23.25 -14.53
N TYR A 429 2.04 22.86 -15.81
CA TYR A 429 2.56 21.57 -16.23
C TYR A 429 3.34 21.61 -17.55
N MET A 430 4.17 20.59 -17.79
CA MET A 430 4.83 20.37 -19.10
C MET A 430 4.03 19.41 -19.98
N ASP A 431 3.78 18.21 -19.45
CA ASP A 431 2.95 17.15 -20.03
C ASP A 431 2.05 16.60 -18.92
N MET A 432 0.75 16.52 -19.15
CA MET A 432 -0.20 16.03 -18.14
C MET A 432 -0.33 14.51 -18.23
N ARG A 433 0.37 13.77 -17.35
CA ARG A 433 0.54 12.31 -17.48
C ARG A 433 -0.58 11.49 -16.83
N THR A 434 -1.61 11.18 -17.60
CA THR A 434 -2.89 10.56 -17.21
C THR A 434 -3.08 9.14 -17.78
N THR A 435 -2.05 8.29 -17.67
CA THR A 435 -2.01 6.96 -18.32
C THR A 435 -2.83 5.86 -17.63
N GLY A 436 -3.19 6.04 -16.36
CA GLY A 436 -3.94 5.05 -15.59
C GLY A 436 -5.38 4.93 -16.07
N LYS A 437 -6.01 3.81 -15.74
CA LYS A 437 -7.41 3.56 -16.09
C LYS A 437 -8.31 4.68 -15.54
N GLY A 438 -9.16 5.27 -16.38
CA GLY A 438 -10.01 6.40 -15.99
C GLY A 438 -9.29 7.74 -15.68
N TYR A 439 -7.96 7.83 -15.75
CA TYR A 439 -7.21 9.05 -15.36
C TYR A 439 -7.46 10.20 -16.33
N GLN A 440 -7.52 9.92 -17.63
CA GLN A 440 -7.82 10.96 -18.62
C GLN A 440 -9.26 11.49 -18.47
N ARG A 441 -10.23 10.62 -18.19
CA ARG A 441 -11.61 11.04 -17.88
C ARG A 441 -11.66 11.92 -16.65
N TYR A 442 -10.92 11.55 -15.60
CA TYR A 442 -10.80 12.34 -14.39
C TYR A 442 -10.21 13.74 -14.66
N ARG A 443 -9.14 13.83 -15.46
CA ARG A 443 -8.56 15.12 -15.89
C ARG A 443 -9.55 15.94 -16.70
N ASN A 444 -10.28 15.32 -17.63
CA ASN A 444 -11.28 16.00 -18.44
C ASN A 444 -12.41 16.57 -17.56
N ARG A 445 -12.93 15.75 -16.62
CA ARG A 445 -13.93 16.19 -15.64
C ARG A 445 -13.44 17.38 -14.82
N ALA A 446 -12.19 17.31 -14.33
CA ALA A 446 -11.60 18.40 -13.55
C ALA A 446 -11.56 19.72 -14.36
N GLU A 447 -11.25 19.66 -15.66
CA GLU A 447 -11.24 20.85 -16.52
C GLU A 447 -12.66 21.34 -16.85
N THR A 448 -13.53 20.46 -17.33
CA THR A 448 -14.80 20.87 -17.95
C THR A 448 -15.97 21.00 -16.98
N GLU A 449 -15.99 20.20 -15.91
CA GLU A 449 -17.08 20.17 -14.94
C GLU A 449 -16.71 20.90 -13.65
N GLU A 450 -15.48 20.72 -13.17
CA GLU A 450 -15.04 21.35 -11.91
C GLU A 450 -14.41 22.73 -12.14
N GLY A 451 -13.90 23.04 -13.34
CA GLY A 451 -13.31 24.35 -13.67
C GLY A 451 -11.85 24.53 -13.25
N VAL A 452 -11.08 23.46 -13.12
CA VAL A 452 -9.63 23.51 -12.87
C VAL A 452 -8.91 24.02 -14.12
N ARG A 453 -8.12 25.09 -13.99
CA ARG A 453 -7.35 25.66 -15.10
C ARG A 453 -6.02 24.93 -15.28
N PHE A 454 -5.71 24.54 -16.52
CA PHE A 454 -4.47 23.86 -16.87
C PHE A 454 -3.58 24.80 -17.70
N VAL A 455 -2.46 25.24 -17.14
CA VAL A 455 -1.51 26.13 -17.83
C VAL A 455 -0.27 25.34 -18.21
N ARG A 456 0.01 25.27 -19.51
CA ARG A 456 1.11 24.47 -20.01
C ARG A 456 2.42 25.26 -20.01
N SER A 457 3.00 25.43 -18.84
CA SER A 457 4.29 26.08 -18.67
C SER A 457 5.03 25.42 -17.50
N ARG A 458 6.37 25.44 -17.54
CA ARG A 458 7.20 25.11 -16.37
C ARG A 458 7.69 26.42 -15.76
N PRO A 459 7.05 26.93 -14.69
CA PRO A 459 7.55 28.08 -13.97
C PRO A 459 9.01 27.87 -13.55
N HIS A 460 9.82 28.92 -13.68
CA HIS A 460 11.21 28.89 -13.23
C HIS A 460 11.32 29.06 -11.72
N SER A 461 10.50 29.95 -11.14
CA SER A 461 10.58 30.34 -9.74
C SER A 461 9.25 30.88 -9.23
N VAL A 462 9.12 30.93 -7.90
CA VAL A 462 8.04 31.61 -7.18
C VAL A 462 8.66 32.75 -6.40
N VAL A 463 8.03 33.94 -6.40
CA VAL A 463 8.52 35.09 -5.64
C VAL A 463 7.42 35.68 -4.76
N PRO A 464 7.74 36.27 -3.60
CA PRO A 464 6.76 36.99 -2.79
C PRO A 464 6.19 38.19 -3.54
N ASP A 465 4.92 38.47 -3.30
CA ASP A 465 4.25 39.66 -3.83
C ASP A 465 4.32 40.85 -2.85
N ASN A 466 4.35 42.07 -3.38
CA ASN A 466 4.56 43.28 -2.58
C ASN A 466 3.23 43.78 -1.98
N GLY A 467 2.83 43.28 -0.80
CA GLY A 467 1.83 43.97 0.03
C GLY A 467 0.98 43.11 0.96
N ASP A 468 0.55 41.92 0.52
CA ASP A 468 -0.56 41.19 1.16
C ASP A 468 -0.24 39.72 1.54
N GLY A 469 1.05 39.34 1.52
CA GLY A 469 1.49 37.96 1.80
C GLY A 469 1.15 36.96 0.69
N GLY A 470 0.85 37.45 -0.52
CA GLY A 470 0.63 36.63 -1.72
C GLY A 470 1.93 36.24 -2.42
N LEU A 471 1.79 35.41 -3.44
CA LEU A 471 2.87 34.84 -4.25
C LEU A 471 2.66 35.22 -5.72
N LYS A 472 3.75 35.50 -6.42
CA LYS A 472 3.73 35.82 -7.85
C LYS A 472 4.47 34.73 -8.62
N ILE A 473 3.84 34.27 -9.71
CA ILE A 473 4.43 33.34 -10.67
C ILE A 473 4.53 34.02 -12.03
N GLU A 474 5.73 34.04 -12.59
CA GLU A 474 6.00 34.52 -13.95
C GLU A 474 6.24 33.31 -14.86
N PHE A 475 5.52 33.26 -15.98
CA PHE A 475 5.59 32.16 -16.93
C PHE A 475 5.35 32.64 -18.35
N MET A 476 5.78 31.84 -19.33
CA MET A 476 5.59 32.11 -20.75
C MET A 476 4.40 31.31 -21.29
N THR A 477 3.52 31.97 -22.06
CA THR A 477 2.41 31.31 -22.77
C THR A 477 2.92 30.61 -24.04
N ASP A 478 2.07 29.78 -24.65
CA ASP A 478 2.40 29.12 -25.93
C ASP A 478 2.58 30.14 -27.08
N GLU A 479 2.03 31.36 -26.96
CA GLU A 479 2.27 32.48 -27.88
C GLU A 479 3.61 33.21 -27.66
N GLY A 480 4.37 32.82 -26.64
CA GLY A 480 5.63 33.46 -26.27
C GLY A 480 5.47 34.74 -25.44
N GLU A 481 4.26 35.02 -24.93
CA GLU A 481 4.01 36.17 -24.06
C GLU A 481 4.43 35.86 -22.62
N LEU A 482 5.15 36.78 -21.97
CA LEU A 482 5.49 36.68 -20.56
C LEU A 482 4.34 37.23 -19.71
N VAL A 483 3.74 36.37 -18.90
CA VAL A 483 2.61 36.70 -18.02
C VAL A 483 3.03 36.55 -16.56
N ALA A 484 2.55 37.47 -15.72
CA ALA A 484 2.71 37.41 -14.28
C ALA A 484 1.33 37.29 -13.63
N GLU A 485 1.14 36.29 -12.78
CA GLU A 485 -0.11 36.06 -12.07
C GLU A 485 0.12 35.95 -10.56
N HIS A 486 -0.92 36.31 -9.81
CA HIS A 486 -0.91 36.42 -8.35
C HIS A 486 -1.72 35.29 -7.72
N TYR A 487 -1.16 34.66 -6.69
CA TYR A 487 -1.74 33.53 -5.98
C TYR A 487 -1.66 33.71 -4.46
N ASP A 488 -2.71 33.31 -3.75
CA ASP A 488 -2.67 33.30 -2.28
C ASP A 488 -1.82 32.14 -1.73
N MET A 489 -1.72 31.04 -2.51
CA MET A 489 -1.00 29.83 -2.14
C MET A 489 -0.40 29.15 -3.37
N VAL A 490 0.78 28.54 -3.19
CA VAL A 490 1.41 27.69 -4.21
C VAL A 490 1.68 26.31 -3.63
N VAL A 491 1.30 25.27 -4.35
CA VAL A 491 1.53 23.87 -4.01
C VAL A 491 2.55 23.26 -4.98
N LEU A 492 3.70 22.87 -4.46
CA LEU A 492 4.76 22.18 -5.16
C LEU A 492 4.41 20.71 -5.27
N ALA A 493 4.16 20.22 -6.49
CA ALA A 493 3.91 18.81 -6.74
C ALA A 493 5.22 18.01 -6.65
N ALA A 494 5.62 17.74 -5.41
CA ALA A 494 6.86 17.06 -5.05
C ALA A 494 7.00 15.69 -5.71
N GLY A 495 8.15 15.46 -6.34
CA GLY A 495 8.53 14.19 -6.91
C GLY A 495 8.90 13.12 -5.88
N ALA A 496 9.01 11.87 -6.32
CA ALA A 496 9.55 10.75 -5.58
C ALA A 496 11.08 10.70 -5.67
N ARG A 497 11.72 10.35 -4.56
CA ARG A 497 13.17 10.11 -4.42
C ARG A 497 13.40 8.75 -3.74
N PRO A 498 14.55 8.09 -4.01
CA PRO A 498 14.89 6.89 -3.29
C PRO A 498 14.96 7.18 -1.78
N PRO A 499 14.56 6.24 -0.90
CA PRO A 499 14.65 6.45 0.54
C PRO A 499 16.08 6.75 1.01
N HIS A 500 16.22 7.54 2.09
CA HIS A 500 17.52 7.83 2.66
C HIS A 500 18.27 6.56 3.10
N GLY A 501 19.58 6.49 2.80
CA GLY A 501 20.45 5.37 3.19
C GLY A 501 20.34 4.14 2.27
N MET A 502 19.79 4.30 1.06
CA MET A 502 19.57 3.19 0.13
C MET A 502 20.87 2.47 -0.28
N GLU A 503 22.00 3.17 -0.40
CA GLU A 503 23.31 2.56 -0.70
C GLU A 503 23.73 1.55 0.37
N ARG A 504 23.61 1.94 1.66
CA ARG A 504 23.90 1.05 2.78
C ARG A 504 22.93 -0.14 2.80
N PHE A 505 21.65 0.11 2.56
CA PHE A 505 20.64 -0.94 2.53
C PHE A 505 20.88 -1.94 1.39
N ALA A 506 21.32 -1.46 0.22
CA ALA A 506 21.68 -2.28 -0.92
C ALA A 506 22.87 -3.20 -0.59
N LEU A 507 23.90 -2.68 0.08
CA LEU A 507 25.03 -3.48 0.58
C LEU A 507 24.57 -4.54 1.62
N THR A 508 23.71 -4.15 2.57
CA THR A 508 23.17 -5.07 3.58
C THR A 508 22.36 -6.22 2.97
N THR A 509 21.65 -5.96 1.87
CA THR A 509 20.78 -6.94 1.20
C THR A 509 21.43 -7.61 0.00
N ASP A 510 22.63 -7.17 -0.41
CA ASP A 510 23.35 -7.61 -1.60
C ASP A 510 22.49 -7.52 -2.87
N ILE A 511 21.92 -6.33 -3.12
CA ILE A 511 21.11 -6.03 -4.32
C ILE A 511 21.67 -4.84 -5.10
N ASP A 512 21.35 -4.79 -6.38
CA ASP A 512 21.77 -3.69 -7.26
C ASP A 512 20.76 -2.54 -7.22
N LEU A 513 21.28 -1.31 -7.28
CA LEU A 513 20.50 -0.10 -7.51
C LEU A 513 20.63 0.34 -8.97
N ASN A 514 19.59 0.97 -9.49
CA ASN A 514 19.63 1.63 -10.79
C ASN A 514 20.36 2.98 -10.69
N GLU A 515 20.56 3.65 -11.82
CA GLU A 515 21.25 4.95 -11.91
C GLU A 515 20.59 6.08 -11.08
N TRP A 516 19.33 5.88 -10.67
CA TRP A 516 18.53 6.83 -9.88
C TRP A 516 18.49 6.49 -8.39
N GLY A 517 19.17 5.42 -7.96
CA GLY A 517 19.21 4.95 -6.58
C GLY A 517 18.01 4.12 -6.14
N PHE A 518 17.09 3.73 -7.04
CA PHE A 518 16.02 2.77 -6.75
C PHE A 518 16.50 1.33 -6.96
N VAL A 519 15.80 0.34 -6.43
CA VAL A 519 16.17 -1.07 -6.66
C VAL A 519 16.08 -1.43 -8.13
N GLN A 520 17.16 -1.97 -8.70
CA GLN A 520 17.18 -2.46 -10.06
C GLN A 520 16.32 -3.73 -10.18
N THR A 521 15.33 -3.69 -11.05
CA THR A 521 14.45 -4.84 -11.36
C THR A 521 14.70 -5.37 -12.77
N GLN A 522 14.13 -6.55 -13.05
CA GLN A 522 14.31 -7.24 -14.33
C GLN A 522 13.13 -6.95 -15.29
N PRO A 523 13.37 -6.69 -16.60
CA PRO A 523 12.33 -6.33 -17.57
C PRO A 523 11.10 -7.25 -17.63
N TYR A 524 11.34 -8.56 -17.74
CA TYR A 524 10.27 -9.58 -17.81
C TYR A 524 9.97 -10.24 -16.45
N ALA A 525 10.51 -9.67 -15.37
CA ALA A 525 10.22 -10.06 -13.99
C ALA A 525 10.33 -8.82 -13.10
N PRO A 526 9.36 -7.89 -13.18
CA PRO A 526 9.44 -6.56 -12.56
C PRO A 526 9.47 -6.58 -11.03
N GLU A 527 9.23 -7.74 -10.41
CA GLU A 527 9.38 -7.95 -8.97
C GLU A 527 10.76 -8.50 -8.56
N ARG A 528 11.59 -8.95 -9.50
CA ARG A 528 12.84 -9.66 -9.23
C ARG A 528 14.01 -8.68 -9.15
N THR A 529 14.82 -8.81 -8.09
CA THR A 529 16.08 -8.06 -7.91
C THR A 529 17.28 -8.82 -8.50
N SER A 530 18.49 -8.29 -8.38
CA SER A 530 19.72 -8.99 -8.76
C SER A 530 19.98 -10.24 -7.90
N ARG A 531 19.55 -10.25 -6.63
CA ARG A 531 19.69 -11.40 -5.72
C ARG A 531 18.50 -12.34 -5.81
N VAL A 532 18.77 -13.61 -6.09
CA VAL A 532 17.73 -14.65 -6.14
C VAL A 532 17.11 -14.82 -4.74
N GLY A 533 15.79 -15.01 -4.67
CA GLY A 533 15.07 -15.13 -3.39
C GLY A 533 14.74 -13.80 -2.71
N VAL A 534 15.26 -12.68 -3.24
CA VAL A 534 14.97 -11.31 -2.80
C VAL A 534 14.19 -10.58 -3.88
N PHE A 535 13.03 -10.04 -3.50
CA PHE A 535 12.07 -9.42 -4.41
C PHE A 535 11.80 -7.97 -4.02
N SER A 536 11.49 -7.12 -4.99
CA SER A 536 11.05 -5.74 -4.77
C SER A 536 9.53 -5.68 -4.80
N ALA A 537 8.93 -4.87 -3.93
CA ALA A 537 7.48 -4.70 -3.77
C ALA A 537 7.05 -3.21 -3.76
N GLY A 538 5.85 -2.93 -4.27
CA GLY A 538 5.28 -1.58 -4.33
C GLY A 538 6.07 -0.62 -5.23
N ALA A 539 6.33 0.58 -4.72
CA ALA A 539 7.05 1.64 -5.42
C ALA A 539 8.58 1.64 -5.15
N PHE A 540 9.13 0.55 -4.59
CA PHE A 540 10.53 0.49 -4.17
C PHE A 540 11.52 0.34 -5.34
N GLY A 541 11.08 -0.31 -6.43
CA GLY A 541 11.86 -0.41 -7.67
C GLY A 541 11.61 0.74 -8.65
N GLU A 542 10.46 1.42 -8.56
CA GLU A 542 10.08 2.51 -9.47
C GLU A 542 8.91 3.33 -8.86
N PRO A 543 8.88 4.66 -9.02
CA PRO A 543 7.74 5.49 -8.62
C PRO A 543 6.42 5.03 -9.26
N ARG A 544 5.43 4.69 -8.43
CA ARG A 544 4.14 4.12 -8.85
C ARG A 544 3.02 4.61 -7.96
N ASP A 545 1.80 4.63 -8.49
CA ASP A 545 0.60 4.86 -7.67
C ASP A 545 0.22 3.61 -6.85
N ILE A 546 -0.82 3.77 -6.02
CA ILE A 546 -1.33 2.73 -5.10
C ILE A 546 -1.79 1.46 -5.85
N SER A 547 -2.52 1.59 -6.96
CA SER A 547 -3.06 0.45 -7.72
C SER A 547 -1.92 -0.39 -8.30
N GLU A 548 -0.96 0.29 -8.96
CA GLU A 548 0.22 -0.37 -9.52
C GLU A 548 1.12 -0.95 -8.42
N SER A 549 1.20 -0.30 -7.25
CA SER A 549 1.93 -0.82 -6.09
C SER A 549 1.29 -2.10 -5.51
N VAL A 550 -0.04 -2.17 -5.48
CA VAL A 550 -0.79 -3.38 -5.04
C VAL A 550 -0.62 -4.52 -6.03
N ILE A 551 -0.66 -4.24 -7.34
CA ILE A 551 -0.38 -5.22 -8.39
C ILE A 551 1.04 -5.76 -8.25
N GLN A 552 2.02 -4.87 -8.15
CA GLN A 552 3.42 -5.24 -8.08
C GLN A 552 3.70 -6.05 -6.79
N ALA A 553 3.08 -5.70 -5.66
CA ALA A 553 3.17 -6.47 -4.42
C ALA A 553 2.59 -7.90 -4.55
N GLY A 554 1.49 -8.07 -5.28
CA GLY A 554 0.95 -9.40 -5.60
C GLY A 554 1.90 -10.23 -6.46
N ALA A 555 2.61 -9.60 -7.40
CA ALA A 555 3.65 -10.25 -8.19
C ALA A 555 4.85 -10.68 -7.32
N ALA A 556 5.31 -9.82 -6.41
CA ALA A 556 6.39 -10.14 -5.47
C ALA A 556 6.00 -11.29 -4.52
N ALA A 557 4.78 -11.28 -3.99
CA ALA A 557 4.24 -12.36 -3.17
C ALA A 557 4.17 -13.69 -3.95
N SER A 558 3.76 -13.66 -5.21
CA SER A 558 3.79 -14.83 -6.09
C SER A 558 5.18 -15.41 -6.24
N ALA A 559 6.17 -14.56 -6.50
CA ALA A 559 7.55 -14.99 -6.71
C ALA A 559 8.18 -15.55 -5.42
N ALA A 560 7.93 -14.91 -4.28
CA ALA A 560 8.34 -15.39 -2.97
C ALA A 560 7.67 -16.73 -2.62
N SER A 561 6.35 -16.86 -2.83
CA SER A 561 5.60 -18.10 -2.63
C SER A 561 6.18 -19.26 -3.43
N ARG A 562 6.62 -19.01 -4.67
CA ARG A 562 7.27 -20.01 -5.52
C ARG A 562 8.60 -20.48 -4.92
N ILE A 563 9.46 -19.57 -4.45
CA ILE A 563 10.72 -19.93 -3.78
C ILE A 563 10.43 -20.79 -2.54
N ILE A 564 9.54 -20.34 -1.67
CA ILE A 564 9.18 -21.06 -0.44
C ILE A 564 8.74 -22.50 -0.74
N LYS A 565 7.93 -22.67 -1.79
CA LYS A 565 7.46 -23.98 -2.22
C LYS A 565 8.56 -24.85 -2.82
N VAL A 566 9.41 -24.31 -3.72
CA VAL A 566 10.47 -25.09 -4.39
C VAL A 566 11.45 -25.68 -3.37
N TYR A 567 11.76 -24.94 -2.30
CA TYR A 567 12.69 -25.37 -1.26
C TYR A 567 12.01 -26.05 -0.07
N ASP A 568 10.68 -26.24 -0.11
CA ASP A 568 9.86 -26.87 0.94
C ASP A 568 10.17 -26.35 2.36
N VAL A 569 10.31 -25.02 2.48
CA VAL A 569 10.83 -24.34 3.68
C VAL A 569 10.00 -24.63 4.94
N LEU A 570 8.75 -25.11 4.80
CA LEU A 570 7.80 -25.32 5.89
C LEU A 570 7.36 -26.78 6.10
N ALA A 571 8.09 -27.76 5.55
CA ALA A 571 7.79 -29.18 5.76
C ALA A 571 7.64 -29.53 7.26
N GLY A 572 6.42 -29.83 7.71
CA GLY A 572 6.15 -30.33 9.08
C GLY A 572 5.28 -29.46 10.00
N ILE A 573 4.83 -28.29 9.57
CA ILE A 573 3.85 -27.47 10.35
C ILE A 573 2.43 -27.92 10.00
N GLY A 574 1.89 -28.89 10.73
CA GLY A 574 0.50 -29.36 10.55
C GLY A 574 -0.52 -28.28 10.92
N GLY A 575 -1.59 -28.15 10.13
CA GLY A 575 -2.75 -27.35 10.49
C GLY A 575 -3.51 -27.98 11.65
N GLU A 576 -4.00 -27.17 12.59
CA GLU A 576 -4.84 -27.67 13.67
C GLU A 576 -6.20 -28.15 13.12
N PRO A 577 -6.72 -29.30 13.56
CA PRO A 577 -8.04 -29.77 13.14
C PRO A 577 -9.14 -28.79 13.56
N GLU A 578 -10.13 -28.57 12.69
CA GLU A 578 -11.26 -27.71 13.05
C GLU A 578 -12.11 -28.35 14.16
N PRO A 579 -12.47 -27.60 15.21
CA PRO A 579 -13.36 -28.05 16.27
C PRO A 579 -14.81 -28.20 15.77
N SER A 580 -15.51 -29.24 16.21
CA SER A 580 -16.96 -29.34 16.04
C SER A 580 -17.67 -28.70 17.24
N TYR A 581 -18.56 -27.73 16.98
CA TYR A 581 -19.34 -27.07 18.01
C TYR A 581 -20.72 -27.72 18.21
N PRO A 582 -21.29 -27.74 19.43
CA PRO A 582 -22.64 -28.22 19.70
C PRO A 582 -23.71 -27.32 19.06
N ASP A 583 -24.81 -27.93 18.61
CA ASP A 583 -25.96 -27.23 18.04
C ASP A 583 -26.85 -26.65 19.15
N VAL A 584 -26.86 -25.32 19.27
CA VAL A 584 -27.66 -24.57 20.26
C VAL A 584 -28.94 -23.99 19.66
N SER A 585 -29.38 -24.45 18.48
CA SER A 585 -30.58 -23.94 17.78
C SER A 585 -31.90 -24.15 18.49
N ARG A 586 -31.95 -25.11 19.42
CA ARG A 586 -33.14 -25.44 20.22
C ARG A 586 -33.11 -24.85 21.62
N GLU A 587 -32.07 -24.08 21.94
CA GLU A 587 -31.92 -23.43 23.24
C GLU A 587 -32.35 -21.96 23.16
N PRO A 588 -32.96 -21.40 24.22
CA PRO A 588 -33.17 -19.96 24.29
C PRO A 588 -31.81 -19.23 24.34
N PRO A 589 -31.68 -18.04 23.73
CA PRO A 589 -30.45 -17.24 23.83
C PRO A 589 -30.11 -16.91 25.28
N ARG A 590 -28.89 -17.26 25.70
CA ARG A 590 -28.30 -16.99 27.02
C ARG A 590 -26.94 -16.34 26.82
N THR A 591 -26.92 -15.01 26.88
CA THR A 591 -25.73 -14.19 26.64
C THR A 591 -24.99 -13.90 27.93
N PHE A 592 -23.72 -14.29 27.98
CA PHE A 592 -22.77 -13.85 29.00
C PHE A 592 -22.09 -12.57 28.54
N VAL A 593 -22.13 -11.52 29.34
CA VAL A 593 -21.54 -10.21 29.02
C VAL A 593 -20.35 -9.97 29.94
N ALA A 594 -19.14 -9.96 29.38
CA ALA A 594 -17.91 -9.58 30.08
C ALA A 594 -17.60 -8.11 29.82
N VAL A 595 -17.55 -7.27 30.85
CA VAL A 595 -17.25 -5.83 30.72
C VAL A 595 -15.84 -5.57 31.23
N CYS A 596 -14.93 -5.11 30.36
CA CYS A 596 -13.56 -4.83 30.76
C CYS A 596 -13.48 -3.58 31.64
N ALA A 597 -12.89 -3.71 32.83
CA ALA A 597 -12.70 -2.64 33.81
C ALA A 597 -11.23 -2.14 33.89
N SER A 598 -10.38 -2.52 32.92
CA SER A 598 -8.94 -2.22 32.97
C SER A 598 -8.59 -0.77 32.72
N CYS A 599 -9.49 0.00 32.09
CA CYS A 599 -9.19 1.37 31.71
C CYS A 599 -9.63 2.34 32.81
N PRO A 600 -8.70 3.10 33.42
CA PRO A 600 -9.05 4.10 34.43
C PRO A 600 -9.99 5.17 33.89
N THR A 601 -9.83 5.60 32.65
CA THR A 601 -10.69 6.59 32.00
C THR A 601 -12.14 6.09 31.90
N LEU A 602 -12.34 4.81 31.57
CA LEU A 602 -13.67 4.21 31.51
C LEU A 602 -14.34 4.20 32.89
N GLY A 603 -13.62 3.78 33.93
CA GLY A 603 -14.13 3.77 35.31
C GLY A 603 -14.36 5.15 35.92
N GLN A 604 -13.74 6.20 35.39
CA GLN A 604 -13.97 7.60 35.79
C GLN A 604 -15.10 8.27 34.99
N ALA A 605 -15.27 7.87 33.72
CA ALA A 605 -16.25 8.47 32.83
C ALA A 605 -17.65 7.85 32.97
N VAL A 606 -17.73 6.55 33.32
CA VAL A 606 -18.96 5.76 33.29
C VAL A 606 -19.08 4.94 34.58
N ASP A 607 -20.27 4.89 35.15
CA ASP A 607 -20.58 4.00 36.26
C ASP A 607 -20.75 2.55 35.74
N LEU A 608 -19.66 1.78 35.83
CA LEU A 608 -19.64 0.39 35.37
C LEU A 608 -20.54 -0.53 36.18
N GLU A 609 -20.84 -0.20 37.45
CA GLU A 609 -21.76 -0.99 38.27
C GLU A 609 -23.21 -0.76 37.80
N ALA A 610 -23.59 0.51 37.60
CA ALA A 610 -24.91 0.87 37.07
C ALA A 610 -25.12 0.32 35.64
N LEU A 611 -24.12 0.45 34.77
CA LEU A 611 -24.15 -0.12 33.42
C LEU A 611 -24.32 -1.64 33.45
N SER A 612 -23.59 -2.33 34.34
CA SER A 612 -23.67 -3.78 34.48
C SER A 612 -25.02 -4.25 35.03
N ALA A 613 -25.58 -3.52 36.00
CA ALA A 613 -26.91 -3.79 36.54
C ALA A 613 -27.99 -3.64 35.46
N ARG A 614 -27.93 -2.55 34.69
CA ARG A 614 -28.85 -2.30 33.58
C ARG A 614 -28.75 -3.35 32.49
N MET A 615 -27.53 -3.77 32.12
CA MET A 615 -27.34 -4.85 31.15
C MET A 615 -27.86 -6.21 31.66
N ALA A 616 -27.89 -6.43 32.98
CA ALA A 616 -28.43 -7.65 33.57
C ALA A 616 -29.97 -7.73 33.48
N ASP A 617 -30.67 -6.60 33.30
CA ASP A 617 -32.13 -6.55 33.11
C ASP A 617 -32.55 -6.95 31.69
N VAL A 618 -31.61 -6.99 30.74
CA VAL A 618 -31.89 -7.44 29.37
C VAL A 618 -32.22 -8.94 29.38
N HIS A 619 -33.41 -9.30 28.90
CA HIS A 619 -33.99 -10.65 29.07
C HIS A 619 -33.09 -11.83 28.63
N SER A 620 -32.28 -11.68 27.58
CA SER A 620 -31.38 -12.75 27.13
C SER A 620 -30.04 -12.80 27.86
N VAL A 621 -29.72 -11.82 28.69
CA VAL A 621 -28.44 -11.75 29.40
C VAL A 621 -28.54 -12.63 30.64
N CYS A 622 -27.74 -13.70 30.69
CA CYS A 622 -27.75 -14.60 31.83
C CYS A 622 -26.84 -14.12 32.96
N ARG A 623 -25.77 -13.38 32.63
CA ARG A 623 -24.85 -12.80 33.59
C ARG A 623 -24.06 -11.66 32.95
N VAL A 624 -23.88 -10.58 33.70
CA VAL A 624 -22.88 -9.55 33.42
C VAL A 624 -21.75 -9.69 34.44
N MET A 625 -20.51 -9.69 33.97
CA MET A 625 -19.33 -9.85 34.82
C MET A 625 -18.28 -8.79 34.48
N PRO A 626 -17.85 -7.95 35.45
CA PRO A 626 -16.70 -7.10 35.25
C PRO A 626 -15.43 -7.96 35.21
N VAL A 627 -14.59 -7.75 34.21
CA VAL A 627 -13.30 -8.43 34.04
C VAL A 627 -12.20 -7.42 34.27
N ARG A 628 -11.23 -7.74 35.13
CA ARG A 628 -10.19 -6.78 35.52
C ARG A 628 -9.38 -6.29 34.33
N SER A 629 -8.96 -7.20 33.45
CA SER A 629 -8.19 -6.87 32.26
C SER A 629 -8.36 -7.88 31.15
N ALA A 630 -9.37 -7.66 30.30
CA ALA A 630 -9.68 -8.55 29.18
C ALA A 630 -8.53 -8.67 28.16
N CYS A 631 -7.56 -7.76 28.13
CA CYS A 631 -6.37 -7.86 27.28
C CYS A 631 -5.32 -8.87 27.80
N THR A 632 -5.39 -9.23 29.09
CA THR A 632 -4.38 -10.08 29.77
C THR A 632 -4.82 -11.54 29.85
N GLU A 633 -3.85 -12.45 29.95
CA GLU A 633 -4.13 -13.88 30.16
C GLU A 633 -5.01 -14.14 31.40
N ALA A 634 -4.77 -13.41 32.48
CA ALA A 634 -5.59 -13.48 33.69
C ALA A 634 -7.07 -13.13 33.43
N GLY A 635 -7.35 -12.05 32.69
CA GLY A 635 -8.73 -11.70 32.33
C GLY A 635 -9.39 -12.73 31.41
N TRP A 636 -8.64 -13.39 30.53
CA TRP A 636 -9.18 -14.50 29.73
C TRP A 636 -9.45 -15.76 30.55
N ASN A 637 -8.68 -16.00 31.62
CA ASN A 637 -9.00 -17.05 32.61
C ASN A 637 -10.31 -16.70 33.35
N GLU A 638 -10.49 -15.45 33.80
CA GLU A 638 -11.73 -14.98 34.45
C GLU A 638 -12.95 -15.21 33.53
N ILE A 639 -12.86 -14.85 32.25
CA ILE A 639 -13.93 -15.07 31.27
C ILE A 639 -14.22 -16.58 31.11
N ARG A 640 -13.19 -17.42 31.03
CA ARG A 640 -13.35 -18.89 30.91
C ARG A 640 -14.05 -19.51 32.11
N GLU A 641 -13.67 -19.07 33.31
CA GLU A 641 -14.30 -19.52 34.56
C GLU A 641 -15.78 -19.10 34.59
N GLY A 642 -16.08 -17.84 34.28
CA GLY A 642 -17.46 -17.34 34.23
C GLY A 642 -18.32 -18.06 33.19
N VAL A 643 -17.80 -18.31 31.98
CA VAL A 643 -18.52 -19.08 30.96
C VAL A 643 -18.79 -20.51 31.44
N SER A 644 -17.81 -21.16 32.07
CA SER A 644 -17.96 -22.53 32.58
C SER A 644 -18.99 -22.62 33.71
N GLU A 645 -19.07 -21.59 34.56
CA GLU A 645 -20.02 -21.51 35.68
C GLU A 645 -21.47 -21.31 35.22
N PHE A 646 -21.71 -20.35 34.32
CA PHE A 646 -23.07 -19.92 33.96
C PHE A 646 -23.65 -20.66 32.73
N GLY A 647 -22.81 -21.37 31.97
CA GLY A 647 -23.19 -22.13 30.78
C GLY A 647 -23.93 -21.32 29.72
N PRO A 648 -23.39 -20.18 29.25
CA PRO A 648 -24.01 -19.38 28.21
C PRO A 648 -23.89 -20.05 26.84
N ASN A 649 -24.79 -19.70 25.92
CA ASN A 649 -24.69 -20.09 24.52
C ASN A 649 -24.42 -18.89 23.58
N ARG A 650 -24.16 -17.70 24.15
CA ARG A 650 -23.65 -16.50 23.49
C ARG A 650 -22.66 -15.80 24.41
N VAL A 651 -21.59 -15.21 23.87
CA VAL A 651 -20.61 -14.43 24.67
C VAL A 651 -20.40 -13.06 24.07
N LEU A 652 -20.58 -12.01 24.85
CA LEU A 652 -20.28 -10.63 24.48
C LEU A 652 -19.15 -10.11 25.37
N ILE A 653 -18.12 -9.53 24.77
CA ILE A 653 -17.04 -8.87 25.50
C ILE A 653 -17.09 -7.36 25.19
N GLY A 654 -17.32 -6.52 26.19
CA GLY A 654 -17.11 -5.08 26.10
C GLY A 654 -15.63 -4.76 26.37
N ALA A 655 -14.90 -4.28 25.37
CA ALA A 655 -13.48 -3.96 25.49
C ALA A 655 -13.09 -2.72 24.66
N CYS A 656 -11.82 -2.30 24.74
CA CYS A 656 -11.36 -1.06 24.11
C CYS A 656 -11.08 -1.17 22.61
N MET A 657 -10.64 -2.33 22.12
CA MET A 657 -10.20 -2.51 20.72
C MET A 657 -10.72 -3.83 20.18
N PRO A 658 -12.00 -3.93 19.76
CA PRO A 658 -12.65 -5.20 19.42
C PRO A 658 -11.83 -6.14 18.54
N TYR A 659 -11.17 -5.59 17.51
CA TYR A 659 -10.35 -6.36 16.58
C TYR A 659 -9.16 -7.08 17.21
N ALA A 660 -8.60 -6.58 18.31
CA ALA A 660 -7.49 -7.22 19.03
C ALA A 660 -7.93 -8.51 19.75
N TYR A 661 -9.23 -8.64 20.03
CA TYR A 661 -9.81 -9.78 20.74
C TYR A 661 -10.36 -10.84 19.78
N ILE A 662 -10.67 -10.47 18.53
CA ILE A 662 -11.23 -11.40 17.51
C ILE A 662 -10.37 -12.66 17.31
N PRO A 663 -9.03 -12.60 17.18
CA PRO A 663 -8.21 -13.82 17.06
C PRO A 663 -8.35 -14.72 18.29
N ARG A 664 -8.38 -14.11 19.49
CA ARG A 664 -8.55 -14.83 20.77
C ARG A 664 -9.98 -15.34 21.00
N LEU A 665 -11.00 -14.77 20.36
CA LEU A 665 -12.36 -15.34 20.40
C LEU A 665 -12.39 -16.74 19.80
N LYS A 666 -11.61 -17.02 18.75
CA LYS A 666 -11.52 -18.38 18.18
C LYS A 666 -10.92 -19.38 19.17
N GLU A 667 -9.86 -18.98 19.86
CA GLU A 667 -9.21 -19.77 20.91
C GLU A 667 -10.14 -19.99 22.11
N LEU A 668 -10.81 -18.93 22.57
CA LEU A 668 -11.80 -19.02 23.64
C LEU A 668 -12.94 -19.96 23.23
N GLY A 669 -13.52 -19.76 22.05
CA GLY A 669 -14.58 -20.59 21.49
C GLY A 669 -14.20 -22.07 21.39
N ARG A 670 -12.99 -22.37 20.91
CA ARG A 670 -12.41 -23.73 20.94
C ARG A 670 -12.35 -24.31 22.35
N THR A 671 -11.90 -23.51 23.31
CA THR A 671 -11.67 -23.96 24.70
C THR A 671 -13.00 -24.22 25.43
N ILE A 672 -14.00 -23.35 25.24
CA ILE A 672 -15.31 -23.45 25.91
C ILE A 672 -16.33 -24.26 25.10
N GLY A 673 -15.99 -24.68 23.88
CA GLY A 673 -16.90 -25.39 22.98
C GLY A 673 -18.04 -24.53 22.43
N LEU A 674 -17.85 -23.21 22.30
CA LEU A 674 -18.82 -22.29 21.71
C LEU A 674 -18.36 -21.80 20.34
N ASN A 675 -19.25 -21.83 19.36
CA ASN A 675 -18.96 -21.34 18.01
C ASN A 675 -18.62 -19.83 18.07
N PRO A 676 -17.46 -19.38 17.55
CA PRO A 676 -17.09 -17.96 17.52
C PRO A 676 -18.13 -17.05 16.83
N ALA A 677 -18.96 -17.56 15.91
CA ALA A 677 -20.07 -16.81 15.30
C ALA A 677 -21.17 -16.41 16.31
N LEU A 678 -21.16 -17.02 17.49
CA LEU A 678 -22.05 -16.77 18.62
C LEU A 678 -21.38 -15.90 19.70
N MET A 679 -20.23 -15.33 19.36
CA MET A 679 -19.43 -14.49 20.23
C MET A 679 -19.18 -13.14 19.56
N ASP A 680 -19.03 -12.09 20.35
CA ASP A 680 -18.83 -10.75 19.81
C ASP A 680 -18.00 -9.89 20.76
N VAL A 681 -17.36 -8.87 20.22
CA VAL A 681 -16.64 -7.86 21.01
C VAL A 681 -17.10 -6.48 20.59
N VAL A 682 -17.49 -5.67 21.56
CA VAL A 682 -17.97 -4.31 21.36
C VAL A 682 -17.00 -3.31 21.94
N ASP A 683 -16.82 -2.20 21.22
CA ASP A 683 -16.06 -1.07 21.68
C ASP A 683 -16.85 -0.30 22.74
N ILE A 684 -16.37 -0.34 23.98
CA ILE A 684 -16.92 0.43 25.10
C ILE A 684 -15.99 1.57 25.52
N TYR A 685 -14.89 1.78 24.81
CA TYR A 685 -13.84 2.71 25.21
C TYR A 685 -13.79 3.97 24.34
N THR A 686 -13.86 3.85 23.02
CA THR A 686 -13.81 5.02 22.11
C THR A 686 -14.87 6.09 22.42
N PRO A 687 -16.10 5.76 22.87
CA PRO A 687 -17.06 6.77 23.31
C PRO A 687 -16.57 7.66 24.47
N THR A 688 -15.52 7.25 25.19
CA THR A 688 -14.91 8.02 26.28
C THR A 688 -13.82 9.00 25.83
N PHE A 689 -13.48 9.02 24.54
CA PHE A 689 -12.43 9.91 24.02
C PHE A 689 -12.87 11.38 24.06
N GLY A 690 -11.96 12.25 24.52
CA GLY A 690 -12.21 13.70 24.61
C GLY A 690 -13.13 14.12 25.76
N LEU A 691 -13.39 13.22 26.72
CA LEU A 691 -14.05 13.57 27.97
C LEU A 691 -13.07 14.28 28.90
N ASP A 692 -13.30 15.56 29.16
CA ASP A 692 -12.62 16.27 30.24
C ASP A 692 -13.12 15.75 31.58
N LEU A 693 -12.20 15.52 32.53
CA LEU A 693 -12.51 15.08 33.89
C LEU A 693 -12.95 16.23 34.80
N THR A 694 -13.25 17.41 34.24
CA THR A 694 -13.75 18.58 34.96
C THR A 694 -15.21 18.40 35.38
N ASP A 695 -15.61 19.02 36.50
CA ASP A 695 -16.98 18.96 37.03
C ASP A 695 -17.88 20.09 36.47
N ASP A 696 -17.66 20.49 35.21
CA ASP A 696 -18.54 21.46 34.56
C ASP A 696 -19.77 20.80 33.93
N THR A 697 -20.81 21.59 33.69
CA THR A 697 -22.10 21.12 33.15
C THR A 697 -21.97 20.48 31.77
N GLU A 698 -20.97 20.85 30.99
CA GLU A 698 -20.77 20.34 29.63
C GLU A 698 -20.08 18.97 29.66
N ALA A 699 -19.07 18.81 30.53
CA ALA A 699 -18.42 17.54 30.82
C ALA A 699 -19.40 16.50 31.36
N GLN A 700 -20.30 16.88 32.27
CA GLN A 700 -21.33 15.96 32.78
C GLN A 700 -22.29 15.50 31.67
N ALA A 701 -22.70 16.40 30.76
CA ALA A 701 -23.53 16.04 29.62
C ALA A 701 -22.82 15.08 28.65
N ARG A 702 -21.50 15.26 28.44
CA ARG A 702 -20.69 14.36 27.61
C ARG A 702 -20.49 12.97 28.26
N LYS A 703 -20.33 12.89 29.58
CA LYS A 703 -20.27 11.60 30.33
C LYS A 703 -21.57 10.81 30.19
N VAL A 704 -22.73 11.47 30.38
CA VAL A 704 -24.06 10.85 30.18
C VAL A 704 -24.23 10.36 28.75
N LYS A 705 -23.76 11.13 27.75
CA LYS A 705 -23.78 10.71 26.36
C LYS A 705 -22.90 9.47 26.13
N ALA A 706 -21.68 9.45 26.66
CA ALA A 706 -20.77 8.31 26.52
C ALA A 706 -21.34 7.04 27.15
N GLU A 707 -21.95 7.13 28.33
CA GLU A 707 -22.64 6.01 28.97
C GLU A 707 -23.82 5.50 28.13
N LYS A 708 -24.61 6.41 27.55
CA LYS A 708 -25.69 6.05 26.61
C LYS A 708 -25.14 5.32 25.38
N ASP A 709 -24.08 5.84 24.78
CA ASP A 709 -23.46 5.27 23.58
C ASP A 709 -22.88 3.87 23.88
N ILE A 710 -22.26 3.67 25.05
CA ILE A 710 -21.73 2.37 25.50
C ILE A 710 -22.86 1.36 25.75
N TYR A 711 -23.91 1.75 26.46
CA TYR A 711 -25.07 0.89 26.68
C TYR A 711 -25.71 0.50 25.35
N ALA A 712 -25.97 1.48 24.47
CA ALA A 712 -26.54 1.23 23.15
C ALA A 712 -25.68 0.25 22.35
N ALA A 713 -24.35 0.40 22.36
CA ALA A 713 -23.44 -0.51 21.68
C ALA A 713 -23.52 -1.94 22.24
N LEU A 714 -23.53 -2.10 23.57
CA LEU A 714 -23.68 -3.41 24.23
C LEU A 714 -25.05 -4.04 23.95
N ALA A 715 -26.14 -3.30 24.14
CA ALA A 715 -27.51 -3.75 23.91
C ALA A 715 -27.74 -4.15 22.44
N THR A 716 -27.25 -3.34 21.50
CA THR A 716 -27.29 -3.63 20.06
C THR A 716 -26.56 -4.94 19.73
N ALA A 717 -25.41 -5.20 20.35
CA ALA A 717 -24.67 -6.44 20.14
C ALA A 717 -25.34 -7.65 20.81
N VAL A 718 -25.95 -7.48 21.99
CA VAL A 718 -26.78 -8.53 22.60
C VAL A 718 -27.95 -8.88 21.68
N ALA A 719 -28.69 -7.89 21.18
CA ALA A 719 -29.79 -8.09 20.24
C ALA A 719 -29.32 -8.78 18.94
N ARG A 720 -28.15 -8.40 18.42
CA ARG A 720 -27.52 -9.07 17.28
C ARG A 720 -27.20 -10.54 17.57
N LEU A 721 -26.64 -10.85 18.74
CA LEU A 721 -26.30 -12.22 19.14
C LEU A 721 -27.56 -13.07 19.41
N GLN A 722 -28.65 -12.48 19.90
CA GLN A 722 -29.95 -13.15 20.02
C GLN A 722 -30.46 -13.59 18.64
N GLY A 723 -30.33 -12.74 17.62
CA GLY A 723 -30.74 -13.02 16.24
C GLY A 723 -29.73 -13.85 15.43
N ALA A 724 -28.53 -14.09 15.96
CA ALA A 724 -27.48 -14.83 15.27
C ALA A 724 -27.89 -16.30 15.09
N ASP A 725 -27.76 -16.80 13.86
CA ASP A 725 -28.07 -18.19 13.52
C ASP A 725 -27.09 -19.14 14.23
N PRO A 726 -27.58 -19.99 15.15
CA PRO A 726 -26.74 -20.93 15.89
C PRO A 726 -26.30 -22.16 15.10
N VAL A 727 -26.87 -22.39 13.92
CA VAL A 727 -26.49 -23.53 13.10
C VAL A 727 -25.12 -23.26 12.48
N PRO A 728 -24.09 -24.10 12.74
CA PRO A 728 -22.79 -23.96 12.07
C PRO A 728 -22.97 -24.03 10.55
N PRO A 729 -22.08 -23.38 9.75
CA PRO A 729 -22.21 -23.36 8.30
C PRO A 729 -22.42 -24.77 7.74
N SER A 730 -23.62 -25.03 7.22
CA SER A 730 -24.09 -26.39 7.02
C SER A 730 -23.51 -27.10 5.79
N VAL A 731 -22.64 -26.42 5.02
CA VAL A 731 -22.04 -27.00 3.82
C VAL A 731 -20.63 -26.46 3.62
N MET A 732 -19.64 -27.32 3.79
CA MET A 732 -18.32 -27.12 3.19
C MET A 732 -18.38 -27.60 1.74
N VAL A 733 -17.88 -26.79 0.82
CA VAL A 733 -17.74 -27.19 -0.60
C VAL A 733 -16.29 -27.56 -0.85
N ASP A 734 -16.06 -28.77 -1.35
CA ASP A 734 -14.73 -29.17 -1.80
C ASP A 734 -14.29 -28.28 -2.96
N VAL A 735 -13.06 -27.77 -2.87
CA VAL A 735 -12.48 -26.91 -3.89
C VAL A 735 -11.96 -27.74 -5.05
N ALA A 736 -12.40 -27.43 -6.26
CA ALA A 736 -11.75 -27.92 -7.47
C ALA A 736 -10.38 -27.25 -7.59
N ARG A 737 -9.30 -27.99 -7.30
CA ARG A 737 -7.91 -27.49 -7.25
C ARG A 737 -7.30 -27.31 -8.65
N SER A 738 -8.05 -26.65 -9.53
CA SER A 738 -7.66 -26.28 -10.88
C SER A 738 -8.21 -24.90 -11.26
N ALA A 739 -7.58 -24.24 -12.22
CA ALA A 739 -8.01 -22.95 -12.74
C ALA A 739 -8.40 -23.04 -14.22
N LEU A 740 -9.36 -22.20 -14.62
CA LEU A 740 -9.63 -21.88 -16.02
C LEU A 740 -8.98 -20.53 -16.35
N VAL A 741 -8.16 -20.47 -17.39
CA VAL A 741 -7.59 -19.23 -17.92
C VAL A 741 -8.11 -19.02 -19.33
N VAL A 742 -8.70 -17.86 -19.60
CA VAL A 742 -9.30 -17.50 -20.90
C VAL A 742 -8.44 -16.44 -21.57
N GLY A 743 -7.82 -16.79 -22.70
CA GLY A 743 -6.85 -15.98 -23.45
C GLY A 743 -5.42 -16.47 -23.25
N GLY A 744 -4.78 -16.89 -24.34
CA GLY A 744 -3.43 -17.44 -24.45
C GLY A 744 -2.35 -16.43 -24.82
N GLY A 745 -2.60 -15.14 -24.60
CA GLY A 745 -1.58 -14.09 -24.71
C GLY A 745 -0.59 -14.07 -23.54
N LEU A 746 0.33 -13.10 -23.54
CA LEU A 746 1.34 -12.89 -22.48
C LEU A 746 0.73 -12.97 -21.06
N ALA A 747 -0.41 -12.32 -20.84
CA ALA A 747 -1.08 -12.28 -19.53
C ALA A 747 -1.56 -13.66 -19.09
N GLY A 748 -2.34 -14.35 -19.93
CA GLY A 748 -2.92 -15.65 -19.58
C GLY A 748 -1.88 -16.75 -19.45
N MET A 749 -0.84 -16.74 -20.29
CA MET A 749 0.30 -17.64 -20.14
C MET A 749 1.05 -17.41 -18.83
N THR A 750 1.32 -16.16 -18.46
CA THR A 750 1.98 -15.81 -17.19
C THR A 750 1.13 -16.21 -15.98
N ALA A 751 -0.18 -15.97 -16.02
CA ALA A 751 -1.11 -16.39 -14.96
C ALA A 751 -1.17 -17.92 -14.85
N SER A 752 -1.17 -18.62 -15.99
CA SER A 752 -1.16 -20.09 -16.05
C SER A 752 0.10 -20.66 -15.40
N MET A 753 1.29 -20.15 -15.76
CA MET A 753 2.55 -20.52 -15.13
C MET A 753 2.54 -20.26 -13.63
N THR A 754 2.04 -19.09 -13.22
CA THR A 754 1.97 -18.69 -11.81
C THR A 754 1.17 -19.68 -10.96
N ILE A 755 0.01 -20.12 -11.47
CA ILE A 755 -0.86 -21.10 -10.79
C ILE A 755 -0.27 -22.52 -10.88
N ALA A 756 0.28 -22.88 -12.04
CA ALA A 756 0.76 -24.23 -12.30
C ALA A 756 2.07 -24.57 -11.58
N ASP A 757 2.98 -23.61 -11.42
CA ASP A 757 4.20 -23.74 -10.60
C ASP A 757 3.86 -24.03 -9.13
N GLN A 758 2.69 -23.54 -8.69
CA GLN A 758 2.13 -23.82 -7.37
C GLN A 758 1.42 -25.17 -7.31
N GLY A 759 1.52 -25.99 -8.34
CA GLY A 759 1.11 -27.40 -8.36
C GLY A 759 -0.37 -27.61 -8.66
N TYR A 760 -1.07 -26.55 -9.08
CA TYR A 760 -2.48 -26.60 -9.43
C TYR A 760 -2.66 -26.84 -10.92
N GLY A 761 -3.70 -27.60 -11.28
CA GLY A 761 -4.04 -27.81 -12.69
C GLY A 761 -4.53 -26.52 -13.34
N VAL A 762 -4.15 -26.25 -14.58
CA VAL A 762 -4.63 -25.09 -15.35
C VAL A 762 -5.16 -25.55 -16.69
N CYS A 763 -6.37 -25.12 -17.04
CA CYS A 763 -6.91 -25.22 -18.38
C CYS A 763 -6.81 -23.85 -19.05
N LEU A 764 -5.88 -23.69 -20.00
CA LEU A 764 -5.70 -22.48 -20.78
C LEU A 764 -6.49 -22.60 -22.08
N VAL A 765 -7.45 -21.69 -22.30
CA VAL A 765 -8.30 -21.66 -23.50
C VAL A 765 -7.91 -20.46 -24.36
N GLU A 766 -7.52 -20.71 -25.60
CA GLU A 766 -7.19 -19.72 -26.62
C GLU A 766 -8.15 -19.90 -27.80
N SER A 767 -8.72 -18.77 -28.24
CA SER A 767 -9.62 -18.66 -29.38
C SER A 767 -8.92 -18.86 -30.72
N GLU A 768 -7.64 -18.49 -30.82
CA GLU A 768 -6.81 -18.61 -32.02
C GLU A 768 -6.06 -19.96 -32.08
N GLU A 769 -5.46 -20.24 -33.23
CA GLU A 769 -4.64 -21.44 -33.47
C GLU A 769 -3.29 -21.36 -32.72
N GLU A 770 -2.79 -20.15 -32.46
CA GLU A 770 -1.50 -19.89 -31.85
C GLU A 770 -1.61 -19.18 -30.50
N LEU A 771 -0.62 -19.41 -29.63
CA LEU A 771 -0.46 -18.67 -28.39
C LEU A 771 0.39 -17.43 -28.63
N GLY A 772 0.28 -16.43 -27.75
CA GLY A 772 1.17 -15.28 -27.71
C GLY A 772 0.45 -13.94 -27.84
N GLY A 773 -0.61 -13.87 -28.65
CA GLY A 773 -1.38 -12.66 -28.89
C GLY A 773 -0.52 -11.50 -29.41
N LEU A 774 -0.94 -10.25 -29.13
CA LEU A 774 -0.30 -9.04 -29.64
C LEU A 774 1.21 -8.92 -29.30
N ALA A 775 1.65 -9.50 -28.19
CA ALA A 775 3.05 -9.42 -27.76
C ALA A 775 4.03 -10.10 -28.74
N MET A 776 3.58 -11.04 -29.56
CA MET A 776 4.41 -11.68 -30.61
C MET A 776 4.78 -10.74 -31.77
N ARG A 777 4.02 -9.65 -31.94
CA ARG A 777 4.29 -8.61 -32.95
C ARG A 777 5.38 -7.62 -32.51
N LEU A 778 5.81 -7.67 -31.24
CA LEU A 778 6.90 -6.83 -30.74
C LEU A 778 8.25 -7.45 -31.11
N HIS A 779 9.18 -6.60 -31.55
CA HIS A 779 10.52 -7.01 -31.99
C HIS A 779 11.64 -6.40 -31.15
N THR A 780 11.40 -5.26 -30.52
CA THR A 780 12.41 -4.50 -29.77
C THR A 780 11.80 -3.90 -28.50
N GLN A 781 12.65 -3.66 -27.49
CA GLN A 781 12.31 -2.91 -26.27
C GLN A 781 13.31 -1.77 -26.03
N LEU A 782 12.88 -0.75 -25.27
CA LEU A 782 13.73 0.40 -24.94
C LEU A 782 14.96 0.04 -24.11
N ASP A 783 14.84 -0.98 -23.26
CA ASP A 783 15.94 -1.52 -22.45
C ASP A 783 16.88 -2.47 -23.22
N GLY A 784 16.64 -2.68 -24.52
CA GLY A 784 17.40 -3.58 -25.37
C GLY A 784 17.06 -5.06 -25.21
N SER A 785 16.08 -5.41 -24.38
CA SER A 785 15.64 -6.80 -24.23
C SER A 785 14.87 -7.30 -25.46
N ASP A 786 14.89 -8.63 -25.69
CA ASP A 786 14.23 -9.27 -26.83
C ASP A 786 12.85 -9.82 -26.44
N PRO A 787 11.74 -9.15 -26.82
CA PRO A 787 10.40 -9.58 -26.44
C PRO A 787 9.97 -10.87 -27.14
N ARG A 788 10.40 -11.10 -28.39
CA ARG A 788 9.99 -12.28 -29.15
C ARG A 788 10.64 -13.54 -28.58
N LYS A 789 11.94 -13.48 -28.28
CA LYS A 789 12.63 -14.58 -27.62
C LYS A 789 11.97 -14.94 -26.28
N PHE A 790 11.65 -13.95 -25.46
CA PHE A 790 10.95 -14.19 -24.20
C PHE A 790 9.59 -14.86 -24.41
N MET A 791 8.81 -14.41 -25.39
CA MET A 791 7.51 -15.01 -25.71
C MET A 791 7.63 -16.45 -26.23
N GLU A 792 8.59 -16.74 -27.10
CA GLU A 792 8.86 -18.10 -27.59
C GLU A 792 9.25 -19.04 -26.44
N GLU A 793 10.09 -18.58 -25.51
CA GLU A 793 10.45 -19.32 -24.30
C GLU A 793 9.23 -19.58 -23.41
N LEU A 794 8.39 -18.56 -23.19
CA LEU A 794 7.17 -18.69 -22.38
C LEU A 794 6.16 -19.66 -23.01
N ILE A 795 5.92 -19.58 -24.33
CA ILE A 795 5.07 -20.52 -25.06
C ILE A 795 5.61 -21.95 -24.88
N GLY A 796 6.92 -22.13 -25.07
CA GLY A 796 7.59 -23.42 -24.88
C GLY A 796 7.45 -23.97 -23.46
N GLN A 797 7.53 -23.12 -22.44
CA GLN A 797 7.31 -23.50 -21.04
C GLN A 797 5.86 -23.92 -20.78
N VAL A 798 4.89 -23.11 -21.22
CA VAL A 798 3.46 -23.36 -21.04
C VAL A 798 3.03 -24.68 -21.69
N GLN A 799 3.47 -24.93 -22.93
CA GLN A 799 3.11 -26.14 -23.67
C GLN A 799 3.71 -27.42 -23.07
N LYS A 800 4.87 -27.32 -22.40
CA LYS A 800 5.57 -28.46 -21.79
C LYS A 800 5.23 -28.65 -20.32
N HIS A 801 4.55 -27.70 -19.69
CA HIS A 801 4.28 -27.75 -18.26
C HIS A 801 3.27 -28.87 -17.94
N PRO A 802 3.57 -29.80 -17.02
CA PRO A 802 2.73 -30.98 -16.78
C PRO A 802 1.34 -30.66 -16.23
N ASN A 803 1.19 -29.53 -15.54
CA ASN A 803 -0.08 -29.10 -14.97
C ASN A 803 -0.88 -28.14 -15.87
N ILE A 804 -0.38 -27.77 -17.07
CA ILE A 804 -1.10 -26.87 -17.97
C ILE A 804 -1.63 -27.66 -19.16
N LYS A 805 -2.95 -27.61 -19.36
CA LYS A 805 -3.61 -28.13 -20.56
C LYS A 805 -4.07 -26.97 -21.42
N VAL A 806 -3.52 -26.90 -22.64
CA VAL A 806 -3.86 -25.85 -23.60
C VAL A 806 -4.92 -26.34 -24.58
N PHE A 807 -5.96 -25.55 -24.78
CA PHE A 807 -6.99 -25.70 -25.80
C PHE A 807 -6.91 -24.51 -26.75
N LYS A 808 -6.50 -24.75 -27.99
CA LYS A 808 -6.46 -23.77 -29.09
C LYS A 808 -7.73 -23.88 -29.93
N ASP A 809 -7.99 -22.87 -30.75
CA ASP A 809 -9.23 -22.78 -31.56
C ASP A 809 -10.50 -23.02 -30.72
N SER A 810 -10.46 -22.58 -29.46
CA SER A 810 -11.43 -22.98 -28.44
C SER A 810 -11.97 -21.77 -27.70
N ARG A 811 -13.24 -21.84 -27.31
CA ARG A 811 -13.91 -20.77 -26.54
C ARG A 811 -14.76 -21.34 -25.43
N VAL A 812 -14.90 -20.58 -24.35
CA VAL A 812 -15.82 -20.92 -23.27
C VAL A 812 -17.22 -20.49 -23.69
N VAL A 813 -18.20 -21.39 -23.60
CA VAL A 813 -19.59 -21.12 -24.02
C VAL A 813 -20.59 -21.11 -22.86
N LEU A 814 -20.16 -21.56 -21.69
CA LEU A 814 -20.97 -21.57 -20.46
C LEU A 814 -20.04 -21.59 -19.26
N SER A 815 -20.42 -20.89 -18.19
CA SER A 815 -19.79 -21.02 -16.88
C SER A 815 -20.87 -20.86 -15.80
N ARG A 816 -20.96 -21.82 -14.88
CA ARG A 816 -21.88 -21.79 -13.74
C ARG A 816 -21.17 -22.22 -12.47
N GLY A 817 -21.73 -21.85 -11.31
CA GLY A 817 -21.14 -22.15 -10.00
C GLY A 817 -20.49 -20.94 -9.36
N SER A 818 -19.72 -21.19 -8.30
CA SER A 818 -19.15 -20.17 -7.42
C SER A 818 -17.66 -20.37 -7.21
N ALA A 819 -17.00 -19.39 -6.58
CA ALA A 819 -15.65 -19.51 -6.07
C ALA A 819 -15.41 -20.87 -5.39
N GLY A 820 -14.34 -21.55 -5.79
CA GLY A 820 -13.99 -22.89 -5.33
C GLY A 820 -14.58 -24.02 -6.17
N ARG A 821 -15.69 -23.80 -6.90
CA ARG A 821 -16.33 -24.85 -7.71
C ARG A 821 -17.23 -24.29 -8.82
N PHE A 822 -16.60 -23.96 -9.94
CA PHE A 822 -17.23 -23.65 -11.21
C PHE A 822 -17.29 -24.87 -12.13
N ARG A 823 -18.30 -24.89 -13.00
CA ARG A 823 -18.42 -25.80 -14.14
C ARG A 823 -18.55 -24.97 -15.41
N SER A 824 -17.57 -25.11 -16.28
CA SER A 824 -17.54 -24.44 -17.57
C SER A 824 -17.61 -25.44 -18.72
N ALA A 825 -18.10 -24.99 -19.87
CA ALA A 825 -18.10 -25.76 -21.11
C ALA A 825 -17.19 -25.08 -22.13
N ILE A 826 -16.24 -25.84 -22.68
CA ILE A 826 -15.27 -25.37 -23.69
C ILE A 826 -15.68 -25.97 -25.02
N ALA A 827 -16.06 -25.11 -25.97
CA ALA A 827 -16.28 -25.49 -27.35
C ALA A 827 -14.94 -25.46 -28.10
N SER A 828 -14.62 -26.54 -28.80
CA SER A 828 -13.40 -26.72 -29.59
C SER A 828 -13.74 -27.46 -30.89
N PRO A 829 -12.82 -27.57 -31.87
CA PRO A 829 -13.06 -28.30 -33.11
C PRO A 829 -13.39 -29.79 -32.87
N GLN A 830 -12.99 -30.36 -31.73
CA GLN A 830 -13.23 -31.76 -31.37
C GLN A 830 -14.57 -31.96 -30.61
N GLY A 831 -15.31 -30.88 -30.34
CA GLY A 831 -16.59 -30.91 -29.63
C GLY A 831 -16.61 -30.01 -28.39
N VAL A 832 -17.66 -30.17 -27.58
CA VAL A 832 -17.86 -29.42 -26.33
C VAL A 832 -17.43 -30.27 -25.14
N PHE A 833 -16.50 -29.75 -24.33
CA PHE A 833 -15.93 -30.44 -23.18
C PHE A 833 -16.32 -29.75 -21.87
N PRO A 834 -16.89 -30.48 -20.89
CA PRO A 834 -17.12 -29.92 -19.56
C PRO A 834 -15.80 -29.87 -18.77
N LEU A 835 -15.60 -28.78 -18.01
CA LEU A 835 -14.48 -28.55 -17.12
C LEU A 835 -15.00 -28.12 -15.75
N GLU A 836 -14.61 -28.83 -14.69
CA GLU A 836 -14.78 -28.36 -13.31
C GLU A 836 -13.47 -27.69 -12.86
N HIS A 837 -13.57 -26.49 -12.28
CA HIS A 837 -12.43 -25.69 -11.82
C HIS A 837 -12.81 -24.79 -10.65
N GLY A 838 -11.85 -24.34 -9.86
CA GLY A 838 -12.12 -23.56 -8.65
C GLY A 838 -12.14 -22.05 -8.88
N VAL A 839 -11.43 -21.58 -9.91
CA VAL A 839 -11.25 -20.14 -10.20
C VAL A 839 -11.09 -19.90 -11.69
N THR A 840 -11.51 -18.72 -12.15
CA THR A 840 -11.31 -18.24 -13.51
C THR A 840 -10.38 -17.03 -13.55
N VAL A 841 -9.45 -16.98 -14.50
CA VAL A 841 -8.71 -15.76 -14.86
C VAL A 841 -9.06 -15.36 -16.30
N LEU A 842 -9.58 -14.14 -16.47
CA LEU A 842 -9.88 -13.54 -17.77
C LEU A 842 -8.67 -12.72 -18.23
N ALA A 843 -8.05 -13.17 -19.31
CA ALA A 843 -6.84 -12.61 -19.91
C ALA A 843 -7.02 -12.45 -21.43
N THR A 844 -8.20 -11.99 -21.84
CA THR A 844 -8.66 -11.89 -23.24
C THR A 844 -7.87 -10.91 -24.10
N GLY A 845 -6.98 -10.13 -23.48
CA GLY A 845 -6.11 -9.17 -24.17
C GLY A 845 -6.87 -7.98 -24.77
N GLY A 846 -6.27 -7.43 -25.81
CA GLY A 846 -6.84 -6.37 -26.64
C GLY A 846 -6.15 -6.39 -28.00
N HIS A 847 -6.59 -5.52 -28.89
CA HIS A 847 -6.04 -5.43 -30.24
C HIS A 847 -5.56 -4.01 -30.55
N GLU A 848 -4.74 -3.92 -31.59
CA GLU A 848 -4.32 -2.65 -32.17
C GLU A 848 -5.56 -1.94 -32.73
N ALA A 849 -5.79 -0.68 -32.34
CA ALA A 849 -6.95 0.06 -32.81
C ALA A 849 -6.91 0.25 -34.33
N LYS A 850 -8.09 0.31 -34.95
CA LYS A 850 -8.24 0.30 -36.42
C LYS A 850 -7.90 1.65 -37.06
N VAL A 851 -6.61 1.96 -37.19
CA VAL A 851 -6.14 3.18 -37.88
C VAL A 851 -6.46 3.16 -39.38
N TYR A 852 -6.60 1.99 -39.98
CA TYR A 852 -6.88 1.81 -41.41
C TYR A 852 -8.23 2.41 -41.84
N GLU A 853 -9.18 2.59 -40.92
CA GLU A 853 -10.47 3.22 -41.18
C GLU A 853 -10.33 4.71 -41.55
N SER A 854 -9.17 5.34 -41.25
CA SER A 854 -8.83 6.68 -41.75
C SER A 854 -8.55 6.73 -43.25
N GLY A 855 -8.34 5.58 -43.90
CA GLY A 855 -7.98 5.49 -45.32
C GLY A 855 -6.53 5.87 -45.64
N LEU A 856 -5.71 6.29 -44.67
CA LEU A 856 -4.33 6.75 -44.91
C LEU A 856 -3.33 5.59 -45.06
N CYS A 857 -3.47 4.53 -44.26
CA CYS A 857 -2.56 3.37 -44.25
C CYS A 857 -2.70 2.46 -45.49
N VAL A 858 -3.48 2.85 -46.50
CA VAL A 858 -3.49 2.21 -47.83
C VAL A 858 -2.28 2.60 -48.67
N HIS A 859 -1.65 3.74 -48.35
CA HIS A 859 -0.43 4.21 -49.01
C HIS A 859 0.79 3.59 -48.34
N LYS A 860 1.73 3.05 -49.13
CA LYS A 860 2.94 2.36 -48.62
C LYS A 860 3.86 3.23 -47.75
N SER A 861 3.74 4.54 -47.88
CA SER A 861 4.49 5.54 -47.11
C SER A 861 3.80 5.93 -45.79
N VAL A 862 2.68 5.29 -45.44
CA VAL A 862 1.96 5.53 -44.18
C VAL A 862 1.69 4.21 -43.48
N MET A 863 2.06 4.11 -42.21
CA MET A 863 1.89 2.90 -41.39
C MET A 863 1.71 3.24 -39.92
N THR A 864 1.37 2.24 -39.11
CA THR A 864 1.33 2.43 -37.65
C THR A 864 2.73 2.41 -37.04
N HIS A 865 2.88 2.83 -35.78
CA HIS A 865 4.15 2.67 -35.06
C HIS A 865 4.59 1.20 -35.01
N LEU A 866 3.65 0.28 -34.84
CA LEU A 866 3.91 -1.15 -34.76
C LEU A 866 4.36 -1.69 -36.12
N GLY A 867 3.71 -1.23 -37.21
CA GLY A 867 4.13 -1.54 -38.57
C GLY A 867 5.53 -1.00 -38.90
N LEU A 868 5.88 0.19 -38.40
CA LEU A 868 7.22 0.76 -38.58
C LEU A 868 8.27 -0.06 -37.83
N GLU A 869 7.99 -0.45 -36.58
CA GLU A 869 8.87 -1.33 -35.81
C GLU A 869 9.12 -2.65 -36.56
N GLU A 870 8.04 -3.32 -36.99
CA GLU A 870 8.12 -4.59 -37.72
C GLU A 870 8.93 -4.44 -39.02
N GLY A 871 8.70 -3.37 -39.78
CA GLY A 871 9.44 -3.08 -40.99
C GLY A 871 10.93 -2.82 -40.76
N LEU A 872 11.27 -2.11 -39.68
CA LEU A 872 12.67 -1.87 -39.29
C LEU A 872 13.34 -3.14 -38.77
N ALA A 873 12.63 -3.98 -38.02
CA ALA A 873 13.17 -5.22 -37.45
C ALA A 873 13.41 -6.29 -38.52
N THR A 874 12.47 -6.45 -39.47
CA THR A 874 12.56 -7.42 -40.56
C THR A 874 13.50 -6.98 -41.70
N GLY A 875 13.92 -5.72 -41.71
CA GLY A 875 14.71 -5.13 -42.79
C GLY A 875 13.88 -4.79 -44.04
N ALA A 876 12.54 -4.89 -43.96
CA ALA A 876 11.65 -4.43 -45.02
C ALA A 876 11.73 -2.89 -45.22
N ILE A 877 12.12 -2.16 -44.18
CA ILE A 877 12.39 -0.72 -44.22
C ILE A 877 13.87 -0.50 -43.93
N ASP A 878 14.58 0.07 -44.91
CA ASP A 878 15.96 0.50 -44.74
C ASP A 878 16.02 1.95 -44.23
N ALA A 879 16.36 2.11 -42.96
CA ALA A 879 16.51 3.43 -42.33
C ALA A 879 17.61 4.30 -42.98
N GLY A 880 18.61 3.69 -43.62
CA GLY A 880 19.67 4.41 -44.32
C GLY A 880 19.21 5.01 -45.66
N ALA A 881 18.11 4.52 -46.22
CA ALA A 881 17.52 5.02 -47.46
C ALA A 881 16.45 6.10 -47.24
N LEU A 882 16.03 6.34 -45.98
CA LEU A 882 15.06 7.37 -45.65
C LEU A 882 15.73 8.75 -45.59
N GLY A 883 15.09 9.75 -46.19
CA GLY A 883 15.45 11.16 -46.14
C GLY A 883 14.73 11.95 -45.05
N SER A 884 13.51 11.57 -44.64
CA SER A 884 12.86 12.06 -43.40
C SER A 884 11.64 11.23 -42.97
N VAL A 885 11.34 11.26 -41.66
CA VAL A 885 10.20 10.56 -41.05
C VAL A 885 9.37 11.52 -40.20
N VAL A 886 8.05 11.46 -40.35
CA VAL A 886 7.11 12.14 -39.47
C VAL A 886 6.30 11.12 -38.68
N MET A 887 6.18 11.31 -37.37
CA MET A 887 5.37 10.47 -36.49
C MET A 887 4.25 11.31 -35.88
N ILE A 888 3.03 10.78 -35.79
CA ILE A 888 1.89 11.47 -35.18
C ILE A 888 1.36 10.63 -34.02
N GLN A 889 1.53 11.14 -32.80
CA GLN A 889 0.96 10.57 -31.58
C GLN A 889 -0.53 10.86 -31.48
N CYS A 890 -1.23 10.11 -30.62
CA CYS A 890 -2.65 10.27 -30.31
C CYS A 890 -3.54 10.40 -31.57
N TRP A 891 -3.18 9.72 -32.66
CA TRP A 891 -3.96 9.70 -33.88
C TRP A 891 -5.31 9.03 -33.65
N ARG A 892 -6.37 9.68 -34.12
CA ARG A 892 -7.76 9.24 -33.98
C ARG A 892 -8.54 9.59 -35.23
N ALA A 893 -9.45 8.71 -35.64
CA ALA A 893 -10.40 9.03 -36.70
C ALA A 893 -11.38 10.13 -36.21
N PRO A 894 -12.01 10.91 -37.11
CA PRO A 894 -12.98 11.94 -36.71
C PRO A 894 -14.12 11.44 -35.82
N ASP A 895 -14.57 10.20 -36.00
CA ASP A 895 -15.68 9.58 -35.25
C ASP A 895 -15.23 8.80 -33.99
N ASP A 896 -13.94 8.86 -33.64
CA ASP A 896 -13.34 8.15 -32.52
C ASP A 896 -13.50 8.94 -31.21
N ASP A 897 -14.35 8.42 -30.31
CA ASP A 897 -14.75 9.05 -29.05
C ASP A 897 -13.94 8.60 -27.83
N ARG A 898 -12.87 7.81 -28.00
CA ARG A 898 -12.10 7.21 -26.89
C ARG A 898 -11.64 8.28 -25.90
N LYS A 899 -11.94 8.13 -24.60
CA LYS A 899 -11.55 9.15 -23.58
C LYS A 899 -10.43 8.70 -22.66
N TYR A 900 -9.58 7.78 -23.13
CA TYR A 900 -8.44 7.23 -22.38
C TYR A 900 -7.12 7.32 -23.16
N CYS A 901 -6.01 7.15 -22.43
CA CYS A 901 -4.67 7.02 -22.97
C CYS A 901 -4.34 5.53 -23.18
N SER A 902 -3.80 5.14 -24.34
CA SER A 902 -3.41 3.75 -24.59
C SER A 902 -2.07 3.35 -23.94
N ARG A 903 -1.37 4.27 -23.25
CA ARG A 903 -0.14 4.03 -22.44
C ARG A 903 1.10 3.47 -23.17
N VAL A 904 0.95 2.85 -24.34
CA VAL A 904 2.00 2.14 -25.09
C VAL A 904 2.56 2.94 -26.27
N CYS A 905 1.78 3.88 -26.84
CA CYS A 905 2.14 4.58 -28.08
C CYS A 905 3.38 5.47 -27.94
N CYS A 906 3.50 6.23 -26.84
CA CYS A 906 4.66 7.10 -26.64
C CYS A 906 5.96 6.29 -26.42
N PRO A 907 5.99 5.24 -25.57
CA PRO A 907 7.16 4.36 -25.48
C PRO A 907 7.55 3.72 -26.81
N GLU A 908 6.56 3.26 -27.59
CA GLU A 908 6.78 2.68 -28.91
C GLU A 908 7.36 3.69 -29.90
N MET A 909 6.86 4.92 -29.89
CA MET A 909 7.43 6.02 -30.66
C MET A 909 8.88 6.29 -30.26
N LEU A 910 9.18 6.40 -28.96
CA LEU A 910 10.55 6.65 -28.49
C LEU A 910 11.51 5.56 -28.97
N LYS A 911 11.06 4.31 -28.91
CA LYS A 911 11.81 3.15 -29.38
C LYS A 911 12.12 3.25 -30.88
N ASN A 912 11.13 3.57 -31.70
CA ASN A 912 11.29 3.74 -33.14
C ASN A 912 12.20 4.92 -33.48
N VAL A 913 12.05 6.06 -32.79
CA VAL A 913 12.92 7.24 -32.95
C VAL A 913 14.38 6.88 -32.66
N LEU A 914 14.66 6.24 -31.52
CA LEU A 914 16.01 5.86 -31.14
C LEU A 914 16.61 4.84 -32.12
N THR A 915 15.82 3.86 -32.56
CA THR A 915 16.26 2.86 -33.55
C THR A 915 16.59 3.50 -34.91
N LEU A 916 15.74 4.41 -35.39
CA LEU A 916 15.96 5.17 -36.62
C LEU A 916 17.24 5.99 -36.54
N LYS A 917 17.41 6.77 -35.46
CA LYS A 917 18.59 7.62 -35.23
C LYS A 917 19.87 6.81 -35.02
N GLN A 918 19.79 5.63 -34.41
CA GLN A 918 20.94 4.74 -34.27
C GLN A 918 21.45 4.24 -35.63
N ARG A 919 20.53 3.95 -36.57
CA ARG A 919 20.87 3.44 -37.91
C ARG A 919 21.23 4.57 -38.89
N ASN A 920 20.61 5.73 -38.74
CA ASN A 920 20.85 6.93 -39.55
C ASN A 920 20.82 8.18 -38.64
N PRO A 921 21.96 8.60 -38.05
CA PRO A 921 22.02 9.71 -37.10
C PRO A 921 21.51 11.04 -37.65
N ASP A 922 21.73 11.28 -38.94
CA ASP A 922 21.36 12.53 -39.62
C ASP A 922 19.91 12.55 -40.11
N LEU A 923 19.17 11.43 -40.00
CA LEU A 923 17.77 11.33 -40.43
C LEU A 923 16.91 12.36 -39.67
N PRO A 924 16.26 13.32 -40.36
CA PRO A 924 15.26 14.18 -39.74
C PRO A 924 14.05 13.37 -39.29
N VAL A 925 13.75 13.43 -37.99
CA VAL A 925 12.58 12.77 -37.39
C VAL A 925 11.77 13.82 -36.65
N TYR A 926 10.51 13.99 -37.05
CA TYR A 926 9.57 14.94 -36.47
C TYR A 926 8.42 14.18 -35.80
N VAL A 927 8.07 14.54 -34.57
CA VAL A 927 7.02 13.88 -33.79
C VAL A 927 5.96 14.89 -33.40
N PHE A 928 4.77 14.79 -33.98
CA PHE A 928 3.59 15.53 -33.55
C PHE A 928 2.98 14.87 -32.31
N TYR A 929 2.73 15.63 -31.25
CA TYR A 929 2.21 15.09 -29.99
C TYR A 929 1.31 16.07 -29.22
N ARG A 930 0.50 15.56 -28.28
CA ARG A 930 -0.26 16.37 -27.32
C ARG A 930 0.51 16.54 -25.99
N ASP A 931 0.74 15.38 -25.37
CA ASP A 931 1.49 15.20 -24.13
C ASP A 931 2.35 13.93 -24.27
N ILE A 932 3.62 13.99 -23.85
CA ILE A 932 4.48 12.81 -23.85
C ILE A 932 4.25 11.99 -22.57
N MET A 933 3.70 10.79 -22.75
CA MET A 933 3.29 9.86 -21.68
C MET A 933 4.42 8.92 -21.22
N ALA A 934 5.64 9.44 -21.04
CA ALA A 934 6.84 8.67 -20.66
C ALA A 934 7.02 8.58 -19.12
N GLN A 935 6.16 7.85 -18.42
CA GLN A 935 6.20 7.73 -16.96
C GLN A 935 7.39 6.91 -16.41
N GLY A 936 7.73 7.14 -15.14
CA GLY A 936 8.83 6.42 -14.49
C GLY A 936 10.16 6.71 -15.15
N PHE A 937 10.96 5.66 -15.34
CA PHE A 937 12.26 5.75 -16.02
C PHE A 937 12.14 5.88 -17.55
N LEU A 938 10.93 5.87 -18.11
CA LEU A 938 10.75 6.11 -19.54
C LEU A 938 11.10 7.55 -19.95
N GLU A 939 11.07 8.50 -19.01
CA GLU A 939 11.48 9.89 -19.25
C GLU A 939 12.92 9.97 -19.76
N THR A 940 13.81 9.12 -19.25
CA THR A 940 15.22 9.10 -19.67
C THR A 940 15.34 8.84 -21.17
N TYR A 941 14.51 7.94 -21.72
CA TYR A 941 14.49 7.68 -23.17
C TYR A 941 13.90 8.85 -23.97
N TYR A 942 12.95 9.60 -23.40
CA TYR A 942 12.48 10.84 -24.01
C TYR A 942 13.59 11.90 -24.06
N THR A 943 14.34 12.05 -22.97
CA THR A 943 15.52 12.92 -22.92
C THR A 943 16.58 12.48 -23.95
N GLN A 944 16.84 11.18 -24.08
CA GLN A 944 17.76 10.62 -25.08
C GLN A 944 17.28 10.90 -26.51
N ALA A 945 15.99 10.68 -26.82
CA ALA A 945 15.42 10.94 -28.15
C ALA A 945 15.61 12.41 -28.58
N ARG A 946 15.45 13.35 -27.65
CA ARG A 946 15.73 14.77 -27.89
C ARG A 946 17.23 15.04 -28.10
N LYS A 947 18.10 14.42 -27.29
CA LYS A 947 19.57 14.57 -27.40
C LYS A 947 20.10 14.09 -28.76
N VAL A 948 19.53 13.03 -29.33
CA VAL A 948 19.90 12.52 -30.67
C VAL A 948 19.26 13.31 -31.83
N GLY A 949 18.60 14.44 -31.54
CA GLY A 949 18.12 15.39 -32.55
C GLY A 949 16.77 15.06 -33.16
N ALA A 950 15.90 14.30 -32.48
CA ALA A 950 14.48 14.21 -32.86
C ALA A 950 13.73 15.48 -32.43
N ILE A 951 12.85 15.99 -33.29
CA ILE A 951 12.11 17.24 -33.07
C ILE A 951 10.68 16.90 -32.67
N PHE A 952 10.22 17.45 -31.55
CA PHE A 952 8.88 17.21 -31.01
C PHE A 952 8.03 18.48 -31.17
N ILE A 953 6.92 18.37 -31.90
CA ILE A 953 6.02 19.48 -32.24
C ILE A 953 4.69 19.23 -31.54
N ARG A 954 4.31 20.11 -30.62
CA ARG A 954 3.04 19.97 -29.90
C ARG A 954 1.86 20.44 -30.75
N TYR A 955 0.74 19.76 -30.62
CA TYR A 955 -0.56 20.19 -31.14
C TYR A 955 -1.66 20.00 -30.09
N ASP A 956 -2.78 20.70 -30.25
CA ASP A 956 -4.00 20.55 -29.44
C ASP A 956 -5.17 20.03 -30.28
N ASP A 957 -6.33 19.81 -29.65
CA ASP A 957 -7.49 19.26 -30.37
C ASP A 957 -8.05 20.20 -31.46
N GLU A 958 -7.76 21.51 -31.39
CA GLU A 958 -8.19 22.50 -32.40
C GLU A 958 -7.21 22.61 -33.57
N SER A 959 -5.93 22.29 -33.34
CA SER A 959 -4.81 22.47 -34.28
C SER A 959 -4.17 21.14 -34.72
N ARG A 960 -4.98 20.10 -34.90
CA ARG A 960 -4.50 18.76 -35.29
C ARG A 960 -3.70 18.77 -36.60
N PRO A 961 -2.58 18.02 -36.69
CA PRO A 961 -1.83 17.88 -37.92
C PRO A 961 -2.65 17.13 -38.98
N ALA A 962 -2.57 17.58 -40.22
CA ALA A 962 -3.25 16.96 -41.35
C ALA A 962 -2.24 16.18 -42.22
N VAL A 963 -2.68 15.03 -42.73
CA VAL A 963 -1.92 14.22 -43.68
C VAL A 963 -2.64 14.27 -45.02
N THR A 964 -1.95 14.72 -46.05
CA THR A 964 -2.44 14.80 -47.44
C THR A 964 -1.43 14.13 -48.38
N PHE A 965 -1.78 13.95 -49.65
CA PHE A 965 -0.90 13.34 -50.65
C PHE A 965 -0.76 14.27 -51.86
N GLU A 966 0.49 14.48 -52.29
CA GLU A 966 0.86 15.16 -53.53
C GLU A 966 1.56 14.20 -54.49
N GLU A 967 1.92 14.63 -55.70
CA GLU A 967 2.57 13.78 -56.72
C GLU A 967 3.84 13.07 -56.20
N ASP A 968 4.57 13.70 -55.27
CA ASP A 968 5.85 13.24 -54.73
C ASP A 968 5.76 12.44 -53.40
N GLY A 969 4.57 12.25 -52.83
CA GLY A 969 4.40 11.49 -51.58
C GLY A 969 3.50 12.16 -50.52
N PRO A 970 3.54 11.69 -49.26
CA PRO A 970 2.73 12.25 -48.20
C PRO A 970 3.24 13.65 -47.81
N VAL A 971 2.31 14.53 -47.46
CA VAL A 971 2.57 15.87 -46.95
C VAL A 971 1.87 16.00 -45.60
N VAL A 972 2.65 16.33 -44.57
CA VAL A 972 2.13 16.58 -43.23
C VAL A 972 2.18 18.08 -42.95
N THR A 973 1.02 18.68 -42.65
CA THR A 973 0.90 20.07 -42.23
C THR A 973 0.43 20.15 -40.78
N GLY A 974 0.97 21.11 -40.03
CA GLY A 974 0.55 21.36 -38.66
C GLY A 974 1.05 22.71 -38.18
N ARG A 975 0.48 23.24 -37.10
CA ARG A 975 0.97 24.48 -36.49
C ARG A 975 2.09 24.15 -35.50
N ASP A 976 3.23 24.82 -35.63
CA ASP A 976 4.28 24.76 -34.61
C ASP A 976 4.09 25.95 -33.65
N PRO A 977 3.77 25.69 -32.36
CA PRO A 977 3.56 26.75 -31.39
C PRO A 977 4.84 27.58 -31.15
N VAL A 978 6.03 26.97 -31.27
CA VAL A 978 7.30 27.66 -31.04
C VAL A 978 7.61 28.65 -32.16
N LEU A 979 7.31 28.29 -33.41
CA LEU A 979 7.50 29.17 -34.57
C LEU A 979 6.33 30.14 -34.77
N GLY A 980 5.18 29.91 -34.14
CA GLY A 980 3.95 30.67 -34.36
C GLY A 980 3.42 30.56 -35.79
N ALA A 981 3.78 29.50 -36.52
CA ALA A 981 3.51 29.36 -37.96
C ALA A 981 3.08 27.94 -38.34
N GLU A 982 2.44 27.81 -39.50
CA GLU A 982 2.18 26.50 -40.10
C GLU A 982 3.48 25.93 -40.69
N VAL A 983 3.81 24.70 -40.28
CA VAL A 983 4.93 23.93 -40.79
C VAL A 983 4.42 22.86 -41.74
N ARG A 984 5.21 22.59 -42.78
CA ARG A 984 4.89 21.63 -43.83
C ARG A 984 6.07 20.71 -44.10
N PHE A 985 5.86 19.42 -43.93
CA PHE A 985 6.85 18.37 -44.12
C PHE A 985 6.48 17.49 -45.32
N ARG A 986 7.49 17.05 -46.07
CA ARG A 986 7.36 16.05 -47.15
C ARG A 986 8.18 14.81 -46.78
N PRO A 987 7.70 13.98 -45.84
CA PRO A 987 8.44 12.81 -45.39
C PRO A 987 8.38 11.67 -46.39
N ASP A 988 9.38 10.79 -46.36
CA ASP A 988 9.33 9.51 -47.05
C ASP A 988 8.38 8.53 -46.33
N MET A 989 8.22 8.73 -45.01
CA MET A 989 7.39 7.88 -44.15
C MET A 989 6.62 8.68 -43.12
N VAL A 990 5.31 8.40 -43.01
CA VAL A 990 4.45 8.85 -41.92
C VAL A 990 4.09 7.67 -41.04
N SER A 991 4.33 7.78 -39.73
CA SER A 991 3.99 6.77 -38.74
C SER A 991 2.91 7.26 -37.78
N LEU A 992 1.80 6.53 -37.67
CA LEU A 992 0.64 6.92 -36.86
C LEU A 992 0.55 6.06 -35.60
N SER A 993 0.25 6.66 -34.45
CA SER A 993 -0.04 5.89 -33.24
C SER A 993 -1.40 5.21 -33.37
N SER A 994 -1.46 3.89 -33.27
CA SER A 994 -2.73 3.15 -33.27
C SER A 994 -3.40 3.14 -31.90
N GLY A 995 -2.64 2.84 -30.86
CA GLY A 995 -3.20 2.60 -29.53
C GLY A 995 -3.87 1.23 -29.42
N LEU A 996 -4.50 1.00 -28.28
CA LEU A 996 -5.07 -0.30 -27.89
C LEU A 996 -6.56 -0.18 -27.61
N GLU A 997 -7.31 -1.15 -28.08
CA GLU A 997 -8.74 -1.35 -27.82
C GLU A 997 -8.98 -2.71 -27.16
N PRO A 998 -9.99 -2.83 -26.29
CA PRO A 998 -10.37 -4.12 -25.73
C PRO A 998 -10.87 -5.05 -26.85
N ASN A 999 -10.65 -6.36 -26.69
CA ASN A 999 -11.29 -7.34 -27.55
C ASN A 999 -12.80 -7.40 -27.29
N ASP A 1000 -13.57 -7.89 -28.27
CA ASP A 1000 -14.99 -8.15 -28.08
C ASP A 1000 -15.18 -9.25 -27.03
N VAL A 1001 -15.91 -8.93 -25.97
CA VAL A 1001 -16.12 -9.78 -24.80
C VAL A 1001 -17.60 -9.92 -24.43
N GLU A 1002 -18.54 -9.45 -25.25
CA GLU A 1002 -19.97 -9.42 -24.92
C GLU A 1002 -20.49 -10.79 -24.43
N GLU A 1003 -20.17 -11.86 -25.16
CA GLU A 1003 -20.53 -13.23 -24.78
C GLU A 1003 -19.95 -13.61 -23.40
N LEU A 1004 -18.72 -13.20 -23.11
CA LEU A 1004 -18.02 -13.53 -21.87
C LEU A 1004 -18.60 -12.78 -20.65
N LEU A 1005 -19.15 -11.58 -20.84
CA LEU A 1005 -19.81 -10.83 -19.78
C LEU A 1005 -20.99 -11.61 -19.21
N GLU A 1006 -21.84 -12.16 -20.09
CA GLU A 1006 -22.97 -12.99 -19.69
C GLU A 1006 -22.52 -14.33 -19.10
N ILE A 1007 -21.56 -15.00 -19.75
CA ILE A 1007 -21.04 -16.32 -19.33
C ILE A 1007 -20.47 -16.26 -17.92
N PHE A 1008 -19.68 -15.23 -17.60
CA PHE A 1008 -19.02 -15.12 -16.31
C PHE A 1008 -19.76 -14.23 -15.31
N GLY A 1009 -20.75 -13.45 -15.75
CA GLY A 1009 -21.48 -12.48 -14.92
C GLY A 1009 -20.54 -11.38 -14.43
N VAL A 1010 -19.80 -10.77 -15.35
CA VAL A 1010 -18.83 -9.70 -15.11
C VAL A 1010 -19.17 -8.49 -15.96
N GLU A 1011 -18.55 -7.35 -15.67
CA GLU A 1011 -18.88 -6.06 -16.29
C GLU A 1011 -17.64 -5.41 -16.89
N VAL A 1012 -17.88 -4.46 -17.80
CA VAL A 1012 -16.86 -3.56 -18.34
C VAL A 1012 -17.07 -2.14 -17.83
N ASP A 1013 -16.05 -1.30 -17.96
CA ASP A 1013 -16.13 0.13 -17.71
C ASP A 1013 -16.64 0.90 -18.93
N GLY A 1014 -16.69 2.23 -18.83
CA GLY A 1014 -17.12 3.10 -19.92
C GLY A 1014 -16.16 3.18 -21.12
N ASP A 1015 -15.01 2.51 -21.05
CA ASP A 1015 -14.01 2.40 -22.13
C ASP A 1015 -13.99 0.98 -22.75
N GLY A 1016 -14.87 0.08 -22.28
CA GLY A 1016 -15.01 -1.30 -22.78
C GLY A 1016 -14.03 -2.32 -22.17
N PHE A 1017 -13.18 -1.91 -21.23
CA PHE A 1017 -12.27 -2.83 -20.52
C PHE A 1017 -12.96 -3.45 -19.31
N TYR A 1018 -12.54 -4.64 -18.85
CA TYR A 1018 -13.16 -5.28 -17.70
C TYR A 1018 -13.11 -4.40 -16.45
N ARG A 1019 -14.22 -4.29 -15.72
CA ARG A 1019 -14.35 -3.47 -14.51
C ARG A 1019 -13.90 -4.23 -13.27
N GLU A 1020 -12.89 -3.69 -12.60
CA GLU A 1020 -12.36 -4.19 -11.34
C GLU A 1020 -13.32 -4.01 -10.16
N ALA A 1021 -13.12 -4.79 -9.10
CA ALA A 1021 -13.90 -4.68 -7.87
C ALA A 1021 -13.66 -3.37 -7.12
N ASP A 1022 -12.41 -2.90 -7.14
CA ASP A 1022 -12.00 -1.61 -6.58
C ASP A 1022 -10.70 -1.15 -7.25
N PHE A 1023 -10.67 0.12 -7.66
CA PHE A 1023 -9.61 0.72 -8.45
C PHE A 1023 -8.21 0.62 -7.81
N LYS A 1024 -8.13 0.69 -6.47
CA LYS A 1024 -6.85 0.76 -5.74
C LYS A 1024 -6.52 -0.52 -5.00
N TRP A 1025 -7.51 -1.14 -4.36
CA TRP A 1025 -7.26 -2.22 -3.41
C TRP A 1025 -7.47 -3.62 -3.99
N ARG A 1026 -8.31 -3.72 -5.03
CA ARG A 1026 -8.64 -4.98 -5.72
C ARG A 1026 -8.58 -4.81 -7.24
N PRO A 1027 -7.45 -4.34 -7.80
CA PRO A 1027 -7.36 -3.97 -9.22
C PRO A 1027 -7.38 -5.17 -10.18
N VAL A 1028 -7.21 -6.39 -9.69
CA VAL A 1028 -7.22 -7.62 -10.51
C VAL A 1028 -8.39 -8.54 -10.18
N ASP A 1029 -9.23 -8.17 -9.23
CA ASP A 1029 -10.38 -8.97 -8.82
C ASP A 1029 -11.65 -8.43 -9.50
N PHE A 1030 -12.59 -9.31 -9.86
CA PHE A 1030 -13.98 -8.89 -10.07
C PHE A 1030 -14.74 -8.79 -8.74
N LEU A 1031 -15.88 -8.09 -8.76
CA LEU A 1031 -16.79 -8.07 -7.62
C LEU A 1031 -17.29 -9.49 -7.29
N LYS A 1032 -17.56 -10.28 -8.34
CA LYS A 1032 -17.86 -11.71 -8.24
C LYS A 1032 -16.60 -12.49 -7.86
N GLN A 1033 -16.63 -13.14 -6.69
CA GLN A 1033 -15.48 -13.87 -6.15
C GLN A 1033 -15.10 -15.09 -7.02
N GLY A 1034 -13.80 -15.42 -7.02
CA GLY A 1034 -13.25 -16.54 -7.77
C GLY A 1034 -13.03 -16.26 -9.26
N ILE A 1035 -13.31 -15.04 -9.71
CA ILE A 1035 -13.03 -14.57 -11.07
C ILE A 1035 -12.07 -13.38 -10.97
N TYR A 1036 -11.01 -13.42 -11.77
CA TYR A 1036 -9.94 -12.41 -11.79
C TYR A 1036 -9.68 -11.93 -13.21
N MET A 1037 -9.03 -10.79 -13.36
CA MET A 1037 -8.61 -10.23 -14.66
C MET A 1037 -7.14 -9.82 -14.64
N CYS A 1038 -6.50 -9.82 -15.80
CA CYS A 1038 -5.13 -9.33 -15.93
C CYS A 1038 -4.78 -8.88 -17.34
N GLY A 1039 -3.65 -8.17 -17.46
CA GLY A 1039 -3.11 -7.69 -18.73
C GLY A 1039 -3.97 -6.63 -19.41
N VAL A 1040 -3.90 -6.59 -20.73
CA VAL A 1040 -4.59 -5.58 -21.56
C VAL A 1040 -6.12 -5.64 -21.41
N ALA A 1041 -6.68 -6.80 -21.06
CA ALA A 1041 -8.11 -6.95 -20.81
C ALA A 1041 -8.62 -6.06 -19.65
N HIS A 1042 -7.73 -5.70 -18.71
CA HIS A 1042 -8.04 -4.76 -17.63
C HIS A 1042 -7.94 -3.29 -18.07
N SER A 1043 -6.89 -2.96 -18.82
CA SER A 1043 -6.60 -1.61 -19.35
C SER A 1043 -5.35 -1.67 -20.25
N PRO A 1044 -5.11 -0.67 -21.12
CA PRO A 1044 -3.86 -0.58 -21.88
C PRO A 1044 -2.63 -0.59 -20.97
N ARG A 1045 -1.70 -1.51 -21.22
CA ARG A 1045 -0.53 -1.81 -20.37
C ARG A 1045 0.66 -2.28 -21.20
N ARG A 1046 1.86 -2.01 -20.70
CA ARG A 1046 3.12 -2.53 -21.26
C ARG A 1046 3.36 -4.00 -20.86
N MET A 1047 4.40 -4.63 -21.40
CA MET A 1047 4.72 -6.03 -21.10
C MET A 1047 5.04 -6.27 -19.62
N ASP A 1048 5.86 -5.42 -19.00
CA ASP A 1048 6.21 -5.48 -17.57
C ASP A 1048 4.95 -5.41 -16.68
N GLU A 1049 4.07 -4.44 -16.95
CA GLU A 1049 2.81 -4.24 -16.24
C GLU A 1049 1.82 -5.39 -16.47
N THR A 1050 1.82 -5.96 -17.67
CA THR A 1050 1.02 -7.13 -18.04
C THR A 1050 1.46 -8.37 -17.25
N ILE A 1051 2.77 -8.60 -17.16
CA ILE A 1051 3.35 -9.70 -16.37
C ILE A 1051 3.03 -9.52 -14.88
N ALA A 1052 3.21 -8.30 -14.34
CA ALA A 1052 2.92 -8.02 -12.93
C ALA A 1052 1.44 -8.27 -12.59
N SER A 1053 0.51 -7.75 -13.41
CA SER A 1053 -0.93 -7.98 -13.20
C SER A 1053 -1.34 -9.45 -13.33
N ALA A 1054 -0.71 -10.20 -14.24
CA ALA A 1054 -0.95 -11.63 -14.38
C ALA A 1054 -0.47 -12.45 -13.18
N LYS A 1055 0.74 -12.16 -12.67
CA LYS A 1055 1.25 -12.77 -11.43
C LYS A 1055 0.39 -12.40 -10.23
N ALA A 1056 -0.07 -11.16 -10.14
CA ALA A 1056 -0.99 -10.72 -9.10
C ALA A 1056 -2.32 -11.47 -9.17
N ALA A 1057 -2.95 -11.57 -10.34
CA ALA A 1057 -4.18 -12.35 -10.52
C ALA A 1057 -3.98 -13.83 -10.17
N GLY A 1058 -2.84 -14.42 -10.57
CA GLY A 1058 -2.44 -15.77 -10.19
C GLY A 1058 -2.31 -15.94 -8.68
N GLN A 1059 -1.58 -15.07 -7.99
CA GLN A 1059 -1.46 -15.08 -6.53
C GLN A 1059 -2.81 -14.96 -5.83
N ARG A 1060 -3.72 -14.16 -6.39
CA ARG A 1060 -5.08 -14.01 -5.88
C ARG A 1060 -5.94 -15.24 -6.09
N ALA A 1061 -5.77 -15.94 -7.20
CA ALA A 1061 -6.41 -17.23 -7.44
C ALA A 1061 -5.94 -18.30 -6.43
N LEU A 1062 -4.67 -18.30 -6.03
CA LEU A 1062 -4.12 -19.27 -5.07
C LEU A 1062 -4.79 -19.21 -3.69
N ARG A 1063 -5.31 -18.05 -3.29
CA ARG A 1063 -6.10 -17.91 -2.04
C ARG A 1063 -7.24 -18.93 -1.97
N ILE A 1064 -7.91 -19.18 -3.11
CA ILE A 1064 -9.02 -20.13 -3.19
C ILE A 1064 -8.49 -21.54 -3.42
N LEU A 1065 -7.55 -21.72 -4.34
CA LEU A 1065 -7.04 -23.05 -4.73
C LEU A 1065 -6.27 -23.78 -3.61
N ASN A 1066 -5.70 -23.02 -2.68
CA ASN A 1066 -4.98 -23.57 -1.54
C ASN A 1066 -5.90 -24.13 -0.44
N ALA A 1067 -7.18 -23.75 -0.42
CA ALA A 1067 -8.14 -24.33 0.48
C ALA A 1067 -8.59 -25.71 -0.04
N GLU A 1068 -8.65 -26.72 0.83
CA GLU A 1068 -9.28 -28.01 0.48
C GLU A 1068 -10.81 -27.87 0.39
N ARG A 1069 -11.35 -27.07 1.31
CA ARG A 1069 -12.78 -26.79 1.45
C ARG A 1069 -12.97 -25.31 1.71
N ILE A 1070 -13.98 -24.73 1.09
CA ILE A 1070 -14.43 -23.38 1.41
C ILE A 1070 -15.75 -23.49 2.17
N THR A 1071 -15.80 -22.77 3.29
CA THR A 1071 -17.02 -22.59 4.07
C THR A 1071 -18.01 -21.78 3.26
N ARG A 1072 -19.21 -22.32 3.05
CA ARG A 1072 -20.30 -21.56 2.44
C ARG A 1072 -20.71 -20.42 3.38
N GLU A 1073 -21.06 -19.27 2.81
CA GLU A 1073 -21.63 -18.17 3.58
C GLU A 1073 -22.89 -18.63 4.33
N THR A 1074 -22.94 -18.38 5.65
CA THR A 1074 -24.09 -18.75 6.50
C THR A 1074 -25.28 -17.85 6.26
N VAL A 1075 -25.02 -16.63 5.80
CA VAL A 1075 -26.00 -15.59 5.54
C VAL A 1075 -26.35 -15.61 4.06
N VAL A 1076 -27.44 -16.31 3.73
CA VAL A 1076 -27.97 -16.35 2.36
C VAL A 1076 -29.38 -15.80 2.32
N ALA A 1077 -29.76 -15.26 1.16
CA ALA A 1077 -31.13 -14.85 0.92
C ALA A 1077 -32.04 -16.08 0.79
N GLN A 1078 -33.26 -15.97 1.30
CA GLN A 1078 -34.31 -16.97 1.15
C GLN A 1078 -35.59 -16.29 0.68
N VAL A 1079 -36.47 -17.07 0.05
CA VAL A 1079 -37.77 -16.60 -0.44
C VAL A 1079 -38.89 -17.33 0.26
N ARG A 1080 -39.73 -16.58 0.97
CA ARG A 1080 -41.03 -17.03 1.44
C ARG A 1080 -41.99 -17.01 0.27
N HIS A 1081 -42.06 -18.11 -0.46
CA HIS A 1081 -42.82 -18.20 -1.72
C HIS A 1081 -44.31 -17.86 -1.56
N SER A 1082 -44.91 -18.09 -0.39
CA SER A 1082 -46.28 -17.70 -0.07
C SER A 1082 -46.52 -16.18 -0.05
N LEU A 1083 -45.47 -15.37 0.15
CA LEU A 1083 -45.52 -13.90 0.14
C LEU A 1083 -45.01 -13.30 -1.18
N CYS A 1084 -44.31 -14.10 -1.98
CA CYS A 1084 -43.64 -13.63 -3.19
C CYS A 1084 -44.64 -13.36 -4.30
N SER A 1085 -44.72 -12.11 -4.76
CA SER A 1085 -45.54 -11.70 -5.91
C SER A 1085 -44.87 -11.94 -7.27
N LEU A 1086 -43.68 -12.55 -7.30
CA LEU A 1086 -42.88 -12.75 -8.51
C LEU A 1086 -42.58 -11.46 -9.30
N CYS A 1087 -42.50 -10.31 -8.63
CA CYS A 1087 -42.19 -9.02 -9.28
C CYS A 1087 -40.76 -8.90 -9.83
N GLN A 1088 -39.88 -9.86 -9.53
CA GLN A 1088 -38.49 -9.95 -9.99
C GLN A 1088 -37.54 -8.80 -9.59
N ALA A 1089 -38.00 -7.77 -8.87
CA ALA A 1089 -37.15 -6.68 -8.38
C ALA A 1089 -35.90 -7.19 -7.63
N CYS A 1090 -36.08 -8.28 -6.87
CA CYS A 1090 -35.04 -8.91 -6.10
C CYS A 1090 -34.00 -9.69 -6.95
N VAL A 1091 -34.36 -10.09 -8.18
CA VAL A 1091 -33.43 -10.68 -9.16
C VAL A 1091 -32.53 -9.59 -9.71
N THR A 1092 -33.12 -8.48 -10.18
CA THR A 1092 -32.37 -7.32 -10.69
C THR A 1092 -31.45 -6.70 -9.65
N ALA A 1093 -31.88 -6.64 -8.38
CA ALA A 1093 -31.09 -6.07 -7.30
C ALA A 1093 -29.91 -6.95 -6.83
N CYS A 1094 -29.75 -8.18 -7.32
CA CYS A 1094 -28.67 -9.05 -6.90
C CYS A 1094 -27.41 -8.81 -7.74
N PRO A 1095 -26.34 -8.19 -7.19
CA PRO A 1095 -25.13 -7.90 -7.96
C PRO A 1095 -24.28 -9.15 -8.24
N TYR A 1096 -24.65 -10.31 -7.68
CA TYR A 1096 -23.90 -11.56 -7.78
C TYR A 1096 -24.54 -12.59 -8.71
N GLY A 1097 -25.71 -12.25 -9.29
CA GLY A 1097 -26.49 -13.19 -10.10
C GLY A 1097 -27.00 -14.41 -9.33
N ALA A 1098 -27.12 -14.32 -8.00
CA ALA A 1098 -27.50 -15.42 -7.14
C ALA A 1098 -29.01 -15.76 -7.18
N ARG A 1099 -29.80 -15.08 -8.02
CA ARG A 1099 -31.26 -15.21 -8.04
C ARG A 1099 -31.75 -15.33 -9.46
N SER A 1100 -32.73 -16.19 -9.66
CA SER A 1100 -33.35 -16.41 -10.97
C SER A 1100 -34.83 -16.73 -10.81
N LEU A 1101 -35.63 -16.46 -11.84
CA LEU A 1101 -36.99 -16.97 -11.94
C LEU A 1101 -36.93 -18.41 -12.43
N ASP A 1102 -37.36 -19.35 -11.60
CA ASP A 1102 -37.64 -20.73 -11.97
C ASP A 1102 -39.03 -20.75 -12.62
N MET A 1103 -39.04 -20.73 -13.95
CA MET A 1103 -40.26 -20.67 -14.76
C MET A 1103 -41.13 -21.93 -14.61
N ASP A 1104 -40.50 -23.09 -14.38
CA ASP A 1104 -41.19 -24.36 -14.26
C ASP A 1104 -41.92 -24.48 -12.91
N ALA A 1105 -41.25 -24.06 -11.83
CA ALA A 1105 -41.83 -24.07 -10.49
C ALA A 1105 -42.57 -22.77 -10.13
N GLY A 1106 -42.60 -21.77 -11.03
CA GLY A 1106 -43.26 -20.48 -10.82
C GLY A 1106 -42.76 -19.75 -9.57
N ARG A 1107 -41.44 -19.76 -9.32
CA ARG A 1107 -40.86 -19.24 -8.07
C ARG A 1107 -39.50 -18.56 -8.28
N ILE A 1108 -39.14 -17.62 -7.41
CA ILE A 1108 -37.76 -17.09 -7.41
C ILE A 1108 -36.83 -18.07 -6.72
N ALA A 1109 -35.93 -18.70 -7.46
CA ALA A 1109 -34.86 -19.52 -6.91
C ALA A 1109 -33.72 -18.65 -6.40
N VAL A 1110 -33.06 -19.10 -5.33
CA VAL A 1110 -31.82 -18.51 -4.84
C VAL A 1110 -30.74 -19.57 -4.95
N ASP A 1111 -29.70 -19.27 -5.73
CA ASP A 1111 -28.46 -20.02 -5.70
C ASP A 1111 -27.68 -19.58 -4.46
N GLU A 1112 -27.83 -20.34 -3.37
CA GLU A 1112 -27.16 -20.03 -2.12
C GLU A 1112 -25.63 -20.27 -2.19
N LEU A 1113 -25.07 -20.77 -3.31
CA LEU A 1113 -23.60 -20.77 -3.53
C LEU A 1113 -23.10 -19.41 -4.05
N LEU A 1114 -23.92 -18.72 -4.84
CA LEU A 1114 -23.61 -17.39 -5.37
C LEU A 1114 -23.97 -16.27 -4.39
N CYS A 1115 -24.94 -16.51 -3.50
CA CYS A 1115 -25.45 -15.50 -2.59
C CYS A 1115 -24.42 -15.07 -1.55
N GLN A 1116 -23.95 -13.82 -1.62
CA GLN A 1116 -23.01 -13.23 -0.65
C GLN A 1116 -23.72 -12.61 0.58
N GLY A 1117 -25.01 -12.88 0.79
CA GLY A 1117 -25.72 -12.37 1.97
C GLY A 1117 -25.89 -10.84 2.07
N CYS A 1118 -25.62 -10.07 1.01
CA CYS A 1118 -25.59 -8.60 1.07
C CYS A 1118 -26.91 -7.91 1.43
N GLY A 1119 -28.05 -8.62 1.36
CA GLY A 1119 -29.36 -8.07 1.72
C GLY A 1119 -30.01 -7.14 0.70
N ALA A 1120 -29.32 -6.73 -0.37
CA ALA A 1120 -29.88 -5.85 -1.41
C ALA A 1120 -31.24 -6.35 -1.93
N CYS A 1121 -31.33 -7.65 -2.18
CA CYS A 1121 -32.55 -8.28 -2.67
C CYS A 1121 -33.69 -8.36 -1.63
N ALA A 1122 -33.37 -8.33 -0.33
CA ALA A 1122 -34.35 -8.25 0.75
C ALA A 1122 -34.85 -6.80 0.90
N ALA A 1123 -33.93 -5.83 0.84
CA ALA A 1123 -34.24 -4.40 0.95
C ALA A 1123 -35.19 -3.89 -0.14
N VAL A 1124 -35.08 -4.40 -1.38
CA VAL A 1124 -35.99 -4.03 -2.48
C VAL A 1124 -37.27 -4.85 -2.52
N CYS A 1125 -37.46 -5.84 -1.64
CA CYS A 1125 -38.59 -6.74 -1.72
C CYS A 1125 -39.85 -6.08 -1.12
N PRO A 1126 -40.86 -5.73 -1.93
CA PRO A 1126 -41.98 -4.92 -1.44
C PRO A 1126 -42.88 -5.67 -0.44
N ASN A 1127 -42.85 -7.00 -0.45
CA ASN A 1127 -43.69 -7.86 0.38
C ASN A 1127 -42.94 -8.49 1.56
N SER A 1128 -41.67 -8.10 1.80
CA SER A 1128 -40.74 -8.82 2.70
C SER A 1128 -40.69 -10.34 2.45
N ALA A 1129 -40.98 -10.75 1.21
CA ALA A 1129 -40.97 -12.16 0.81
C ALA A 1129 -39.54 -12.68 0.70
N THR A 1130 -38.59 -11.80 0.38
CA THR A 1130 -37.16 -12.11 0.48
C THR A 1130 -36.66 -11.72 1.86
N ILE A 1131 -35.97 -12.64 2.51
CA ILE A 1131 -35.34 -12.43 3.81
C ILE A 1131 -33.88 -12.89 3.76
N LEU A 1132 -33.03 -12.38 4.64
CA LEU A 1132 -31.71 -12.94 4.90
C LEU A 1132 -31.77 -13.91 6.08
N ARG A 1133 -31.12 -15.07 5.97
CA ARG A 1133 -30.99 -16.02 7.09
C ARG A 1133 -30.22 -15.36 8.24
N GLY A 1134 -30.80 -15.36 9.44
CA GLY A 1134 -30.22 -14.72 10.64
C GLY A 1134 -30.29 -13.18 10.66
N PHE A 1135 -30.98 -12.55 9.70
CA PHE A 1135 -31.25 -11.11 9.66
C PHE A 1135 -32.70 -10.86 9.20
N HIS A 1136 -33.64 -11.45 9.93
CA HIS A 1136 -35.06 -11.21 9.69
C HIS A 1136 -35.49 -9.85 10.24
N ASP A 1137 -36.62 -9.34 9.76
CA ASP A 1137 -37.15 -8.04 10.17
C ASP A 1137 -37.26 -7.91 11.70
N GLY A 1138 -37.71 -8.95 12.41
CA GLY A 1138 -37.81 -8.95 13.87
C GLY A 1138 -36.48 -8.68 14.60
N PRO A 1139 -35.44 -9.53 14.43
CA PRO A 1139 -34.10 -9.26 14.97
C PRO A 1139 -33.52 -7.91 14.55
N MET A 1140 -33.71 -7.48 13.30
CA MET A 1140 -33.23 -6.18 12.84
C MET A 1140 -33.95 -5.01 13.51
N MET A 1141 -35.26 -5.12 13.71
CA MET A 1141 -36.03 -4.15 14.49
C MET A 1141 -35.57 -4.16 15.95
N ALA A 1142 -35.30 -5.32 16.56
CA ALA A 1142 -34.75 -5.39 17.91
C ALA A 1142 -33.37 -4.73 18.05
N VAL A 1143 -32.52 -4.83 17.02
CA VAL A 1143 -31.23 -4.12 16.94
C VAL A 1143 -31.45 -2.60 16.83
N ILE A 1144 -32.41 -2.16 16.01
CA ILE A 1144 -32.78 -0.73 15.88
C ILE A 1144 -33.37 -0.21 17.19
N ASP A 1145 -34.31 -0.94 17.78
CA ASP A 1145 -34.96 -0.60 19.05
C ASP A 1145 -33.91 -0.51 20.16
N ALA A 1146 -32.96 -1.45 20.26
CA ALA A 1146 -31.86 -1.39 21.23
C ALA A 1146 -30.91 -0.20 21.02
N ALA A 1147 -30.76 0.27 19.79
CA ALA A 1147 -29.97 1.47 19.47
C ALA A 1147 -30.75 2.78 19.76
N LEU A 1148 -32.08 2.74 19.64
CA LEU A 1148 -32.98 3.88 19.86
C LEU A 1148 -33.51 3.97 21.29
N GLU A 1149 -33.44 2.89 22.06
CA GLU A 1149 -33.95 2.82 23.43
C GLU A 1149 -33.36 3.97 24.24
N GLU A 1150 -34.19 4.98 24.51
CA GLU A 1150 -33.75 6.11 25.29
C GLU A 1150 -33.46 5.62 26.71
N PRO A 1151 -32.39 6.13 27.36
CA PRO A 1151 -32.24 5.92 28.79
C PRO A 1151 -33.49 6.49 29.47
N ALA A 1152 -34.29 5.61 30.04
CA ALA A 1152 -35.39 5.97 30.93
C ALA A 1152 -34.84 6.64 32.20
#